data_AF-A0A2Z2MEH4-F1
#
_entry.id   AF-A0A2Z2MEH4-F1
#
_cell.length_a   1.000
_cell.length_b   1.000
_cell.length_c   1.000
_cell.angle_alpha   90.00
_cell.angle_beta   90.00
_cell.angle_gamma   90.00
#
_symmetry.space_group_name_H-M   'P 1'
#
loop_
_entity.id
_entity.type
_entity.pdbx_description
1 polymer ?
#
loop_
_entity_poly.entity_id
_entity_poly.type
_entity_poly.pdbx_seq_one_letter_code
_entity_poly.pdbx_strand_id
1 'polypeptide(L)'
;MVKIIVNGKEIDAPEGKPLIDFLREIGEHIPGFCYTNELDPYGSCRLCLVSTPRGVTTSCTLKPMEGLKIETLSDEVVSMRKTALELILSDHYGDCIGPCQDGCPAHSDVQGYLALIAMGKYHEAVKLMKEKYILPAVLGRVCPAFCEDACRRNLVDEPLAIRQLKRFAADYDLEHGPWMPEIPPSTGKRIAVVGGGPAGLACAYYLRTMGHEVTIIEAMPELGGMMRYGIPPYRLPRDVLDRDIATVINTGIEVKTNTALGRDVTLEELRESYDAVFLGVGAWRSRRMGIPGEELEGVMHGIEFLRKVNTGEKVELGERVVVVGGGNTAMDVARTALRLGAKVTVVYRRSKAEMPANEREVEEAMEEGVEFMFLTNPVRILGNGKVEEVELVKMKLGEPDSSGRRRPIPIEGSEFRVKADNVILAIGQYCDEEFLKGLGIEAKRGKALVDEVTLQTSIPGVFAGGDLVLGPSTVIESIATGRRAAIMIDLYLKGKLDKAKAVLTEPEKHIEEVLRDDDLYRVLFDLRPYNHWKKVTEKDYEDVERLPRAKVKLLEPERRKKTFEEVEPALSEEEVLKEAQRCMSCGCMEVFRCKLREYATLYGAEQYAFEGEQNKFEIDESHPWVTLDNNKCVLCGQCVNFTHEVAGEGVLDYLFRGFATRIGPPLGESLGSAEGRFIGEMIDVCPVGAITEKLPFVKPGPWKTKPVKTVCNGCSLACEMNVEIYDGMLVRASRVENSWNRHICDHCRFDRPWAEDLTQPLLNGKPVSWEEAKRFIAERSYALILTPELTNEEIARLKAFAEEKGIPIGSTVSGGSSTATLEDIRNAKRVLLKASPEKFPLLKILLKGKEIVEEEYDVAVLEGPAQPLEVPTLILHEGVNAAGIIKAGIGGIPESEAYVVIGRPGKELPGDVLVIPAGVWAEKSGTVTNAFGMELRLEKAREGYSPLGLFE
;
A
#
# COMPACT_ATOMS: atom_id res chain seq x y z
N MET A 1 27.12 -9.95 35.85
CA MET A 1 27.21 -8.80 34.93
C MET A 1 28.68 -8.56 34.68
N VAL A 2 29.05 -8.20 33.46
CA VAL A 2 30.42 -7.89 33.04
C VAL A 2 30.41 -6.52 32.36
N LYS A 3 31.48 -5.73 32.52
CA LYS A 3 31.58 -4.42 31.88
C LYS A 3 32.09 -4.56 30.46
N ILE A 4 31.35 -4.05 29.50
CA ILE A 4 31.74 -4.01 28.08
C ILE A 4 31.69 -2.57 27.55
N ILE A 5 32.37 -2.30 26.44
CA ILE A 5 32.36 -1.00 25.78
C ILE A 5 31.67 -1.15 24.42
N VAL A 6 30.50 -0.54 24.26
CA VAL A 6 29.72 -0.53 23.01
C VAL A 6 29.77 0.88 22.42
N ASN A 7 30.30 1.02 21.20
CA ASN A 7 30.40 2.32 20.52
C ASN A 7 31.05 3.40 21.41
N GLY A 8 32.10 3.02 22.15
CA GLY A 8 32.82 3.90 23.07
C GLY A 8 32.18 4.13 24.44
N LYS A 9 30.99 3.56 24.72
CA LYS A 9 30.29 3.69 26.01
C LYS A 9 30.43 2.43 26.86
N GLU A 10 30.81 2.58 28.13
CA GLU A 10 30.87 1.46 29.09
C GLU A 10 29.46 1.10 29.59
N ILE A 11 29.10 -0.19 29.52
CA ILE A 11 27.77 -0.71 29.87
C ILE A 11 27.92 -2.06 30.57
N ASP A 12 27.10 -2.32 31.59
CA ASP A 12 27.00 -3.62 32.25
C ASP A 12 26.15 -4.60 31.42
N ALA A 13 26.72 -5.75 31.07
CA ALA A 13 26.09 -6.78 30.24
C ALA A 13 25.96 -8.13 30.98
N PRO A 14 24.94 -8.96 30.66
CA PRO A 14 24.77 -10.29 31.23
C PRO A 14 25.73 -11.31 30.61
N GLU A 15 26.60 -11.92 31.43
CA GLU A 15 27.67 -12.85 30.99
C GLU A 15 27.16 -14.14 30.31
N GLY A 16 25.93 -14.56 30.64
CA GLY A 16 25.38 -15.86 30.20
C GLY A 16 24.64 -15.86 28.87
N LYS A 17 24.30 -14.69 28.30
CA LYS A 17 23.44 -14.59 27.10
C LYS A 17 24.26 -14.32 25.83
N PRO A 18 23.75 -14.69 24.64
CA PRO A 18 24.21 -14.14 23.38
C PRO A 18 24.27 -12.61 23.41
N LEU A 19 25.36 -12.04 22.90
CA LEU A 19 25.57 -10.59 22.90
C LEU A 19 24.49 -9.86 22.08
N ILE A 20 23.99 -10.48 21.01
CA ILE A 20 22.91 -9.93 20.17
C ILE A 20 21.66 -9.56 20.98
N ASP A 21 21.27 -10.38 21.95
CA ASP A 21 20.08 -10.12 22.77
C ASP A 21 20.28 -8.84 23.57
N PHE A 22 21.42 -8.76 24.25
CA PHE A 22 21.78 -7.59 25.04
C PHE A 22 21.85 -6.31 24.20
N LEU A 23 22.46 -6.38 23.00
CA LEU A 23 22.57 -5.22 22.12
C LEU A 23 21.20 -4.73 21.65
N ARG A 24 20.30 -5.65 21.29
CA ARG A 24 18.93 -5.29 20.93
C ARG A 24 18.14 -4.74 22.13
N GLU A 25 18.32 -5.32 23.31
CA GLU A 25 17.71 -4.86 24.58
C GLU A 25 18.09 -3.40 24.89
N ILE A 26 19.33 -2.98 24.63
CA ILE A 26 19.79 -1.60 24.85
C ILE A 26 19.51 -0.65 23.66
N GLY A 27 18.79 -1.12 22.63
CA GLY A 27 18.38 -0.32 21.48
C GLY A 27 19.42 -0.16 20.37
N GLU A 28 20.47 -0.99 20.34
CA GLU A 28 21.45 -1.01 19.24
C GLU A 28 20.91 -1.75 18.02
N HIS A 29 21.19 -1.23 16.82
CA HIS A 29 20.78 -1.86 15.56
C HIS A 29 21.68 -3.04 15.22
N ILE A 30 21.18 -4.25 15.50
CA ILE A 30 21.82 -5.51 15.11
C ILE A 30 20.86 -6.34 14.23
N PRO A 31 21.01 -6.29 12.89
CA PRO A 31 20.15 -7.02 11.98
C PRO A 31 20.44 -8.52 12.03
N GLY A 32 19.47 -9.31 11.59
CA GLY A 32 19.60 -10.77 11.54
C GLY A 32 18.35 -11.43 11.02
N PHE A 33 18.52 -12.44 10.15
CA PHE A 33 17.43 -13.30 9.70
C PHE A 33 17.41 -14.66 10.38
N CYS A 34 18.57 -15.20 10.79
CA CYS A 34 18.66 -16.60 11.24
C CYS A 34 18.58 -16.78 12.76
N TYR A 35 18.24 -15.73 13.51
CA TYR A 35 18.31 -15.73 14.96
C TYR A 35 17.06 -15.12 15.59
N THR A 36 16.50 -15.86 16.54
CA THR A 36 15.49 -15.41 17.51
C THR A 36 15.99 -15.82 18.91
N ASN A 37 15.47 -15.17 19.95
CA ASN A 37 15.84 -15.47 21.35
C ASN A 37 15.34 -16.84 21.86
N GLU A 38 14.65 -17.61 21.01
CA GLU A 38 14.09 -18.93 21.32
C GLU A 38 14.90 -20.08 20.71
N LEU A 39 15.87 -19.75 19.84
CA LEU A 39 16.64 -20.71 19.05
C LEU A 39 18.14 -20.54 19.34
N ASP A 40 18.87 -21.65 19.24
CA ASP A 40 20.32 -21.62 19.41
C ASP A 40 21.00 -20.82 18.27
N PRO A 41 21.98 -19.95 18.58
CA PRO A 41 22.64 -19.13 17.59
C PRO A 41 23.69 -19.94 16.79
N TYR A 42 23.64 -19.85 15.46
CA TYR A 42 24.63 -20.45 14.55
C TYR A 42 25.27 -19.45 13.57
N GLY A 43 24.74 -18.22 13.48
CA GLY A 43 25.38 -17.10 12.78
C GLY A 43 25.47 -17.22 11.25
N SER A 44 24.60 -18.00 10.60
CA SER A 44 24.69 -18.27 9.15
C SER A 44 24.49 -17.03 8.28
N CYS A 45 23.52 -16.16 8.61
CA CYS A 45 23.16 -15.03 7.74
C CYS A 45 24.21 -13.91 7.70
N ARG A 46 25.19 -13.91 8.62
CA ARG A 46 26.26 -12.90 8.72
C ARG A 46 25.79 -11.44 8.78
N LEU A 47 24.57 -11.16 9.24
CA LEU A 47 24.10 -9.78 9.42
C LEU A 47 24.38 -9.22 10.81
N CYS A 48 24.42 -10.06 11.83
CA CYS A 48 24.63 -9.61 13.22
C CYS A 48 26.10 -9.28 13.55
N LEU A 49 26.88 -8.88 12.55
CA LEU A 49 28.32 -8.62 12.68
C LEU A 49 28.59 -7.43 13.60
N VAL A 50 29.64 -7.53 14.40
CA VAL A 50 30.17 -6.45 15.22
C VAL A 50 31.68 -6.44 15.08
N SER A 51 32.29 -5.25 15.06
CA SER A 51 33.74 -5.12 15.08
C SER A 51 34.25 -5.32 16.49
N THR A 52 35.37 -6.00 16.64
CA THR A 52 36.09 -6.19 17.92
C THR A 52 37.58 -5.94 17.69
N PRO A 53 38.40 -5.75 18.74
CA PRO A 53 39.85 -5.67 18.59
C PRO A 53 40.51 -6.89 17.93
N ARG A 54 39.80 -8.03 17.82
CA ARG A 54 40.27 -9.25 17.16
C ARG A 54 39.74 -9.41 15.73
N GLY A 55 39.03 -8.40 15.21
CA GLY A 55 38.34 -8.42 13.92
C GLY A 55 36.82 -8.51 14.05
N VAL A 56 36.15 -8.55 12.90
CA VAL A 56 34.69 -8.61 12.81
C VAL A 56 34.19 -10.03 13.10
N THR A 57 33.16 -10.14 13.95
CA THR A 57 32.57 -11.44 14.34
C THR A 57 31.06 -11.33 14.53
N THR A 58 30.37 -12.46 14.68
CA THR A 58 28.91 -12.52 14.88
C THR A 58 28.54 -12.31 16.34
N SER A 59 27.67 -11.32 16.62
CA SER A 59 27.18 -11.05 17.98
C SER A 59 26.25 -12.13 18.52
N CYS A 60 25.58 -12.93 17.67
CA CYS A 60 24.71 -14.01 18.15
C CYS A 60 25.49 -15.19 18.77
N THR A 61 26.73 -15.43 18.34
CA THR A 61 27.58 -16.49 18.91
C THR A 61 28.59 -15.97 19.93
N LEU A 62 28.71 -14.65 20.06
CA LEU A 62 29.62 -14.00 21.02
C LEU A 62 28.89 -13.82 22.36
N LYS A 63 29.60 -14.04 23.46
CA LYS A 63 29.11 -13.75 24.82
C LYS A 63 29.80 -12.52 25.38
N PRO A 64 29.11 -11.68 26.18
CA PRO A 64 29.75 -10.59 26.89
C PRO A 64 30.88 -11.09 27.80
N MET A 65 32.02 -10.41 27.79
CA MET A 65 33.18 -10.70 28.65
C MET A 65 33.78 -9.38 29.14
N GLU A 66 34.39 -9.39 30.32
CA GLU A 66 34.97 -8.20 30.94
C GLU A 66 35.94 -7.46 29.98
N GLY A 67 35.72 -6.16 29.79
CA GLY A 67 36.52 -5.30 28.93
C GLY A 67 36.31 -5.49 27.42
N LEU A 68 35.33 -6.29 26.99
CA LEU A 68 35.01 -6.47 25.57
C LEU A 68 34.64 -5.12 24.93
N LYS A 69 35.34 -4.74 23.86
CA LYS A 69 35.04 -3.53 23.08
C LYS A 69 34.41 -3.91 21.76
N ILE A 70 33.31 -3.27 21.39
CA ILE A 70 32.63 -3.49 20.12
C ILE A 70 32.19 -2.19 19.46
N GLU A 71 32.13 -2.23 18.13
CA GLU A 71 31.47 -1.23 17.31
C GLU A 71 30.41 -1.90 16.43
N THR A 72 29.20 -1.32 16.40
CA THR A 72 28.03 -1.94 15.74
C THR A 72 27.79 -1.44 14.32
N LEU A 73 28.39 -0.29 13.95
CA LEU A 73 28.21 0.41 12.67
C LEU A 73 29.52 1.00 12.13
N SER A 74 30.67 0.34 12.34
CA SER A 74 31.91 0.74 11.67
C SER A 74 31.81 0.53 10.15
N ASP A 75 32.58 1.29 9.35
CA ASP A 75 32.59 1.16 7.88
C ASP A 75 32.82 -0.29 7.42
N GLU A 76 33.71 -1.01 8.10
CA GLU A 76 33.98 -2.42 7.82
C GLU A 76 32.75 -3.30 8.09
N VAL A 77 32.07 -3.10 9.22
CA VAL A 77 30.85 -3.86 9.56
C VAL A 77 29.73 -3.57 8.59
N VAL A 78 29.49 -2.30 8.24
CA VAL A 78 28.46 -1.89 7.29
C VAL A 78 28.73 -2.49 5.92
N SER A 79 29.97 -2.42 5.43
CA SER A 79 30.40 -3.02 4.17
C SER A 79 30.19 -4.53 4.14
N MET A 80 30.61 -5.25 5.20
CA MET A 80 30.42 -6.70 5.28
C MET A 80 28.93 -7.10 5.35
N ARG A 81 28.10 -6.33 6.06
CA ARG A 81 26.64 -6.56 6.10
C ARG A 81 26.01 -6.33 4.73
N LYS A 82 26.43 -5.26 4.02
CA LYS A 82 26.00 -4.99 2.64
C LYS A 82 26.35 -6.17 1.72
N THR A 83 27.60 -6.64 1.74
CA THR A 83 28.03 -7.81 0.96
C THR A 83 27.22 -9.07 1.31
N ALA A 84 26.94 -9.33 2.59
CA ALA A 84 26.11 -10.46 3.00
C ALA A 84 24.68 -10.36 2.44
N LEU A 85 24.09 -9.15 2.44
CA LEU A 85 22.77 -8.91 1.84
C LEU A 85 22.81 -9.11 0.32
N GLU A 86 23.81 -8.60 -0.37
CA GLU A 86 23.96 -8.73 -1.82
C GLU A 86 24.10 -10.20 -2.25
N LEU A 87 24.84 -11.02 -1.49
CA LEU A 87 24.93 -12.47 -1.72
C LEU A 87 23.62 -13.21 -1.45
N ILE A 88 22.82 -12.76 -0.48
CA ILE A 88 21.47 -13.30 -0.25
C ILE A 88 20.54 -12.90 -1.40
N LEU A 89 20.64 -11.65 -1.85
CA LEU A 89 19.80 -11.08 -2.91
C LEU A 89 20.12 -11.65 -4.29
N SER A 90 21.36 -12.11 -4.54
CA SER A 90 21.74 -12.65 -5.85
C SER A 90 20.87 -13.84 -6.26
N ASP A 91 20.46 -14.69 -5.32
CA ASP A 91 19.57 -15.84 -5.56
C ASP A 91 18.09 -15.54 -5.33
N HIS A 92 17.76 -14.37 -4.76
CA HIS A 92 16.38 -14.00 -4.49
C HIS A 92 15.62 -13.71 -5.79
N TYR A 93 14.61 -14.54 -6.09
CA TYR A 93 13.80 -14.45 -7.30
C TYR A 93 12.35 -14.12 -6.90
N GLY A 94 12.06 -12.84 -6.65
CA GLY A 94 10.76 -12.32 -6.19
C GLY A 94 10.41 -11.00 -6.89
N ASP A 95 9.17 -10.51 -6.81
CA ASP A 95 8.90 -9.08 -7.07
C ASP A 95 8.63 -8.40 -5.75
N CYS A 96 9.29 -7.28 -5.46
CA CYS A 96 8.95 -6.50 -4.25
C CYS A 96 7.59 -5.83 -4.39
N ILE A 97 7.39 -5.10 -5.49
CA ILE A 97 6.16 -4.37 -5.81
C ILE A 97 5.68 -4.76 -7.21
N GLY A 98 4.39 -4.53 -7.49
CA GLY A 98 3.86 -4.75 -8.83
C GLY A 98 4.53 -3.83 -9.86
N PRO A 99 4.88 -4.31 -11.07
CA PRO A 99 5.45 -3.47 -12.12
C PRO A 99 4.58 -2.26 -12.51
N CYS A 100 3.26 -2.37 -12.31
CA CYS A 100 2.33 -1.25 -12.49
C CYS A 100 2.53 -0.12 -11.46
N GLN A 101 2.98 -0.43 -10.25
CA GLN A 101 3.36 0.58 -9.25
C GLN A 101 4.70 1.21 -9.61
N ASP A 102 5.67 0.42 -10.08
CA ASP A 102 6.97 0.94 -10.53
C ASP A 102 6.83 1.89 -11.74
N GLY A 103 6.05 1.46 -12.74
CA GLY A 103 5.79 2.27 -13.94
C GLY A 103 4.96 3.53 -13.68
N CYS A 104 4.27 3.64 -12.53
CA CYS A 104 3.55 4.84 -12.18
C CYS A 104 4.53 5.92 -11.68
N PRO A 105 4.58 7.14 -12.27
CA PRO A 105 5.50 8.18 -11.82
C PRO A 105 5.30 8.64 -10.36
N ALA A 106 4.11 8.39 -9.79
CA ALA A 106 3.82 8.66 -8.38
C ALA A 106 4.03 7.45 -7.46
N HIS A 107 4.42 6.29 -8.00
CA HIS A 107 4.59 5.01 -7.29
C HIS A 107 3.37 4.61 -6.45
N SER A 108 2.18 4.78 -7.04
CA SER A 108 0.89 4.41 -6.41
C SER A 108 0.74 2.91 -6.24
N ASP A 109 0.19 2.47 -5.10
CA ASP A 109 -0.13 1.06 -4.84
C ASP A 109 -1.31 0.59 -5.70
N VAL A 110 -1.01 0.28 -6.96
CA VAL A 110 -1.99 -0.18 -7.95
C VAL A 110 -2.62 -1.49 -7.54
N GLN A 111 -1.83 -2.44 -7.07
CA GLN A 111 -2.34 -3.74 -6.64
C GLN A 111 -3.32 -3.59 -5.47
N GLY A 112 -2.98 -2.74 -4.48
CA GLY A 112 -3.80 -2.48 -3.31
C GLY A 112 -5.14 -1.83 -3.63
N TYR A 113 -5.17 -0.78 -4.47
CA TYR A 113 -6.46 -0.13 -4.78
C TYR A 113 -7.30 -0.96 -5.76
N LEU A 114 -6.69 -1.76 -6.65
CA LEU A 114 -7.44 -2.68 -7.51
C LEU A 114 -8.10 -3.79 -6.69
N ALA A 115 -7.42 -4.29 -5.66
CA ALA A 115 -8.00 -5.24 -4.72
C ALA A 115 -9.20 -4.64 -3.97
N LEU A 116 -9.13 -3.38 -3.53
CA LEU A 116 -10.26 -2.67 -2.92
C LEU A 116 -11.43 -2.48 -3.90
N ILE A 117 -11.14 -2.09 -5.15
CA ILE A 117 -12.14 -1.98 -6.22
C ILE A 117 -12.81 -3.33 -6.47
N ALA A 118 -12.06 -4.44 -6.52
CA ALA A 118 -12.61 -5.78 -6.71
C ALA A 118 -13.58 -6.21 -5.59
N MET A 119 -13.54 -5.54 -4.44
CA MET A 119 -14.43 -5.75 -3.29
C MET A 119 -15.53 -4.67 -3.17
N GLY A 120 -15.65 -3.74 -4.12
CA GLY A 120 -16.61 -2.63 -4.06
C GLY A 120 -16.25 -1.52 -3.05
N LYS A 121 -15.02 -1.51 -2.52
CA LYS A 121 -14.53 -0.53 -1.53
C LYS A 121 -13.94 0.71 -2.22
N TYR A 122 -14.80 1.47 -2.90
CA TYR A 122 -14.37 2.58 -3.77
C TYR A 122 -13.79 3.77 -3.00
N HIS A 123 -14.39 4.13 -1.85
CA HIS A 123 -13.89 5.21 -1.00
C HIS A 123 -12.50 4.89 -0.44
N GLU A 124 -12.29 3.67 0.05
CA GLU A 124 -10.99 3.20 0.56
C GLU A 124 -9.95 3.11 -0.56
N ALA A 125 -10.37 2.72 -1.78
CA ALA A 125 -9.50 2.75 -2.95
C ALA A 125 -9.03 4.18 -3.27
N VAL A 126 -9.94 5.17 -3.27
CA VAL A 126 -9.60 6.58 -3.50
C VAL A 126 -8.70 7.14 -2.40
N LYS A 127 -8.96 6.79 -1.13
CA LYS A 127 -8.08 7.12 -0.01
C LYS A 127 -6.65 6.61 -0.23
N LEU A 128 -6.49 5.34 -0.63
CA LEU A 128 -5.18 4.75 -0.91
C LEU A 128 -4.48 5.46 -2.09
N MET A 129 -5.23 5.82 -3.14
CA MET A 129 -4.69 6.63 -4.26
C MET A 129 -4.17 7.99 -3.79
N LYS A 130 -4.91 8.65 -2.88
CA LYS A 130 -4.58 9.97 -2.31
C LYS A 130 -3.36 10.00 -1.40
N GLU A 131 -2.78 8.84 -1.05
CA GLU A 131 -1.45 8.78 -0.43
C GLU A 131 -0.32 9.18 -1.39
N LYS A 132 -0.55 9.02 -2.70
CA LYS A 132 0.45 9.18 -3.76
C LYS A 132 0.08 10.23 -4.81
N TYR A 133 -1.20 10.50 -5.07
CA TYR A 133 -1.65 11.60 -5.95
C TYR A 133 -3.05 12.14 -5.61
N ILE A 134 -3.31 13.40 -5.95
CA ILE A 134 -4.45 14.16 -5.40
C ILE A 134 -5.73 14.20 -6.25
N LEU A 135 -5.66 13.91 -7.56
CA LEU A 135 -6.77 14.12 -8.51
C LEU A 135 -7.12 12.82 -9.24
N PRO A 136 -7.68 11.81 -8.55
CA PRO A 136 -7.97 10.51 -9.14
C PRO A 136 -8.99 10.59 -10.28
N ALA A 137 -10.00 11.47 -10.21
CA ALA A 137 -11.03 11.59 -11.24
C ALA A 137 -10.48 12.23 -12.52
N VAL A 138 -9.61 13.25 -12.37
CA VAL A 138 -8.85 13.83 -13.49
C VAL A 138 -7.92 12.79 -14.10
N LEU A 139 -7.12 12.10 -13.28
CA LEU A 139 -6.16 11.10 -13.76
C LEU A 139 -6.82 9.89 -14.41
N GLY A 140 -8.03 9.51 -13.99
CA GLY A 140 -8.86 8.51 -14.66
C GLY A 140 -9.23 8.87 -16.11
N ARG A 141 -9.11 10.14 -16.50
CA ARG A 141 -9.44 10.65 -17.84
C ARG A 141 -8.21 10.97 -18.68
N VAL A 142 -7.20 11.60 -18.08
CA VAL A 142 -6.09 12.20 -18.84
C VAL A 142 -4.74 11.50 -18.64
N CYS A 143 -4.62 10.56 -17.70
CA CYS A 143 -3.37 9.83 -17.50
C CYS A 143 -3.02 9.01 -18.76
N PRO A 144 -1.75 9.00 -19.20
CA PRO A 144 -1.28 8.11 -20.27
C PRO A 144 -1.32 6.62 -19.90
N ALA A 145 -1.49 6.30 -18.61
CA ALA A 145 -1.58 4.95 -18.07
C ALA A 145 -0.29 4.12 -18.18
N PHE A 146 0.86 4.70 -17.83
CA PHE A 146 2.16 4.00 -17.71
C PHE A 146 2.10 2.67 -16.94
N CYS A 147 1.22 2.59 -15.94
CA CYS A 147 0.95 1.38 -15.16
C CYS A 147 0.35 0.23 -15.98
N GLU A 148 -0.38 0.54 -17.05
CA GLU A 148 -0.95 -0.45 -17.99
C GLU A 148 0.12 -0.93 -18.97
N ASP A 149 1.01 -0.05 -19.42
CA ASP A 149 2.17 -0.42 -20.24
C ASP A 149 3.10 -1.40 -19.50
N ALA A 150 3.35 -1.13 -18.22
CA ALA A 150 4.15 -1.99 -17.35
C ALA A 150 3.41 -3.25 -16.87
N CYS A 151 2.11 -3.40 -17.14
CA CYS A 151 1.31 -4.49 -16.61
C CYS A 151 1.78 -5.86 -17.16
N ARG A 152 2.07 -6.82 -16.28
CA ARG A 152 2.49 -8.17 -16.71
C ARG A 152 1.44 -8.96 -17.46
N ARG A 153 0.18 -8.55 -17.37
CA ARG A 153 -0.91 -9.16 -18.12
C ARG A 153 -0.70 -9.03 -19.64
N ASN A 154 0.12 -8.07 -20.10
CA ASN A 154 0.58 -7.97 -21.49
C ASN A 154 1.30 -9.25 -22.00
N LEU A 155 1.79 -10.12 -21.11
CA LEU A 155 2.40 -11.41 -21.44
C LEU A 155 1.38 -12.56 -21.55
N VAL A 156 0.10 -12.28 -21.29
CA VAL A 156 -0.99 -13.27 -21.28
C VAL A 156 -2.07 -12.89 -22.30
N ASP A 157 -2.62 -11.68 -22.15
CA ASP A 157 -3.65 -11.10 -23.01
C ASP A 157 -3.52 -9.57 -23.09
N GLU A 158 -4.58 -8.81 -22.81
CA GLU A 158 -4.58 -7.33 -22.78
C GLU A 158 -4.41 -6.83 -21.33
N PRO A 159 -3.74 -5.68 -21.10
CA PRO A 159 -3.48 -5.18 -19.76
C PRO A 159 -4.79 -4.86 -19.03
N LEU A 160 -4.70 -4.74 -17.71
CA LEU A 160 -5.82 -4.24 -16.91
C LEU A 160 -6.23 -2.85 -17.37
N ALA A 161 -7.52 -2.54 -17.36
CA ALA A 161 -8.04 -1.20 -17.60
C ALA A 161 -7.90 -0.29 -16.37
N ILE A 162 -6.69 -0.24 -15.79
CA ILE A 162 -6.36 0.44 -14.52
C ILE A 162 -6.85 1.89 -14.50
N ARG A 163 -6.70 2.61 -15.60
CA ARG A 163 -7.17 3.99 -15.74
C ARG A 163 -8.70 4.11 -15.66
N GLN A 164 -9.44 3.17 -16.26
CA GLN A 164 -10.90 3.12 -16.19
C GLN A 164 -11.40 2.68 -14.81
N LEU A 165 -10.73 1.71 -14.18
CA LEU A 165 -11.04 1.28 -12.81
C LEU A 165 -10.85 2.45 -11.82
N LYS A 166 -9.73 3.19 -11.95
CA LYS A 166 -9.48 4.42 -11.20
C LYS A 166 -10.57 5.46 -11.41
N ARG A 167 -10.93 5.70 -12.68
CA ARG A 167 -11.97 6.67 -13.03
C ARG A 167 -13.28 6.32 -12.34
N PHE A 168 -13.74 5.08 -12.45
CA PHE A 168 -14.99 4.65 -11.85
C PHE A 168 -14.99 4.87 -10.33
N ALA A 169 -13.94 4.40 -9.64
CA ALA A 169 -13.84 4.56 -8.19
C ALA A 169 -13.83 6.04 -7.77
N ALA A 170 -13.16 6.90 -8.54
CA ALA A 170 -13.11 8.33 -8.26
C ALA A 170 -14.43 9.06 -8.55
N ASP A 171 -15.09 8.73 -9.66
CA ASP A 171 -16.40 9.29 -10.01
C ASP A 171 -17.45 8.88 -8.96
N TYR A 172 -17.43 7.61 -8.53
CA TYR A 172 -18.27 7.10 -7.44
C TYR A 172 -18.04 7.88 -6.13
N ASP A 173 -16.78 8.04 -5.72
CA ASP A 173 -16.40 8.78 -4.50
C ASP A 173 -16.90 10.22 -4.53
N LEU A 174 -16.70 10.93 -5.65
CA LEU A 174 -17.19 12.30 -5.83
C LEU A 174 -18.72 12.40 -5.73
N GLU A 175 -19.46 11.37 -6.15
CA GLU A 175 -20.94 11.34 -6.15
C GLU A 175 -21.54 10.95 -4.80
N HIS A 176 -20.84 10.12 -4.02
CA HIS A 176 -21.34 9.57 -2.74
C HIS A 176 -20.77 10.28 -1.50
N GLY A 177 -20.18 11.46 -1.69
CA GLY A 177 -19.51 12.20 -0.64
C GLY A 177 -18.01 11.90 -0.68
N PRO A 178 -17.19 12.81 -1.24
CA PRO A 178 -15.79 12.51 -1.50
C PRO A 178 -15.04 12.25 -0.21
N TRP A 179 -14.15 11.26 -0.23
CA TRP A 179 -13.25 11.05 0.89
C TRP A 179 -12.33 12.27 1.07
N MET A 180 -12.26 12.74 2.32
CA MET A 180 -11.43 13.86 2.75
C MET A 180 -10.44 13.41 3.83
N PRO A 181 -9.18 13.86 3.78
CA PRO A 181 -8.20 13.55 4.82
C PRO A 181 -8.54 14.26 6.13
N GLU A 182 -8.18 13.63 7.24
CA GLU A 182 -8.09 14.33 8.52
C GLU A 182 -6.90 15.30 8.50
N ILE A 183 -7.14 16.54 8.94
CA ILE A 183 -6.10 17.57 8.96
C ILE A 183 -5.50 17.69 10.36
N PRO A 184 -4.18 17.50 10.53
CA PRO A 184 -3.52 17.64 11.81
C PRO A 184 -3.61 19.08 12.38
N PRO A 185 -3.35 19.26 13.69
CA PRO A 185 -3.20 20.60 14.28
C PRO A 185 -2.18 21.46 13.53
N SER A 186 -2.39 22.79 13.53
CA SER A 186 -1.50 23.73 12.85
C SER A 186 -0.07 23.61 13.38
N THR A 187 0.90 23.53 12.47
CA THR A 187 2.34 23.61 12.78
C THR A 187 2.80 25.04 13.07
N GLY A 188 1.95 26.04 12.79
CA GLY A 188 2.28 27.46 12.84
C GLY A 188 3.17 27.93 11.68
N LYS A 189 3.44 27.08 10.68
CA LYS A 189 4.24 27.41 9.50
C LYS A 189 3.36 27.78 8.31
N ARG A 190 3.77 28.82 7.59
CA ARG A 190 3.05 29.36 6.44
C ARG A 190 3.85 29.15 5.16
N ILE A 191 3.21 28.61 4.12
CA ILE A 191 3.85 28.34 2.83
C ILE A 191 3.06 29.00 1.70
N ALA A 192 3.78 29.70 0.81
CA ALA A 192 3.23 30.19 -0.45
C ALA A 192 3.45 29.18 -1.56
N VAL A 193 2.39 28.83 -2.28
CA VAL A 193 2.42 27.97 -3.47
C VAL A 193 2.06 28.82 -4.69
N VAL A 194 3.01 29.09 -5.56
CA VAL A 194 2.80 29.91 -6.76
C VAL A 194 2.46 29.01 -7.95
N GLY A 195 1.23 29.14 -8.46
CA GLY A 195 0.65 28.33 -9.53
C GLY A 195 -0.31 27.28 -8.99
N GLY A 196 -1.57 27.35 -9.41
CA GLY A 196 -2.67 26.45 -9.08
C GLY A 196 -2.82 25.28 -10.05
N GLY A 197 -1.73 24.88 -10.73
CA GLY A 197 -1.69 23.70 -11.61
C GLY A 197 -1.51 22.38 -10.84
N PRO A 198 -1.32 21.23 -11.52
CA PRO A 198 -1.23 19.93 -10.88
C PRO A 198 -0.14 19.83 -9.80
N ALA A 199 1.06 20.38 -10.07
CA ALA A 199 2.17 20.37 -9.12
C ALA A 199 1.90 21.25 -7.89
N GLY A 200 1.34 22.45 -8.09
CA GLY A 200 1.00 23.36 -7.00
C GLY A 200 -0.13 22.82 -6.12
N LEU A 201 -1.21 22.31 -6.74
CA LEU A 201 -2.29 21.65 -6.00
C LEU A 201 -1.78 20.47 -5.18
N ALA A 202 -0.91 19.64 -5.75
CA ALA A 202 -0.31 18.51 -5.02
C ALA A 202 0.56 18.99 -3.86
N CYS A 203 1.45 19.96 -4.09
CA CYS A 203 2.30 20.51 -3.05
C CYS A 203 1.47 21.09 -1.90
N ALA A 204 0.44 21.88 -2.23
CA ALA A 204 -0.44 22.50 -1.26
C ALA A 204 -1.24 21.47 -0.45
N TYR A 205 -1.83 20.46 -1.11
CA TYR A 205 -2.53 19.38 -0.44
C TYR A 205 -1.65 18.67 0.59
N TYR A 206 -0.47 18.21 0.17
CA TYR A 206 0.38 17.42 1.06
C TYR A 206 0.93 18.26 2.22
N LEU A 207 1.32 19.51 1.99
CA LEU A 207 1.69 20.43 3.07
C LEU A 207 0.53 20.66 4.05
N ARG A 208 -0.70 20.80 3.54
CA ARG A 208 -1.89 20.95 4.38
C ARG A 208 -2.15 19.70 5.21
N THR A 209 -2.02 18.50 4.64
CA THR A 209 -2.15 17.23 5.38
C THR A 209 -1.02 16.99 6.40
N MET A 210 0.06 17.77 6.35
CA MET A 210 1.11 17.79 7.37
C MET A 210 0.88 18.86 8.46
N GLY A 211 -0.25 19.58 8.41
CA GLY A 211 -0.65 20.58 9.40
C GLY A 211 -0.21 22.01 9.06
N HIS A 212 0.45 22.24 7.93
CA HIS A 212 0.90 23.60 7.58
C HIS A 212 -0.24 24.47 7.05
N GLU A 213 -0.07 25.80 7.15
CA GLU A 213 -0.95 26.79 6.53
C GLU A 213 -0.45 27.11 5.13
N VAL A 214 -1.31 26.99 4.13
CA VAL A 214 -0.91 27.11 2.73
C VAL A 214 -1.81 28.10 1.99
N THR A 215 -1.17 29.01 1.25
CA THR A 215 -1.83 29.94 0.34
C THR A 215 -1.37 29.67 -1.09
N ILE A 216 -2.30 29.34 -1.98
CA ILE A 216 -2.07 29.24 -3.42
C ILE A 216 -2.23 30.62 -4.05
N ILE A 217 -1.24 31.04 -4.84
CA ILE A 217 -1.23 32.28 -5.62
C ILE A 217 -1.30 31.88 -7.10
N GLU A 218 -2.40 32.22 -7.77
CA GLU A 218 -2.68 31.83 -9.15
C GLU A 218 -2.89 33.07 -10.03
N ALA A 219 -2.18 33.13 -11.16
CA ALA A 219 -2.24 34.24 -12.10
C ALA A 219 -3.58 34.28 -12.87
N MET A 220 -4.14 33.12 -13.14
CA MET A 220 -5.39 32.94 -13.88
C MET A 220 -6.62 33.11 -12.96
N PRO A 221 -7.82 33.30 -13.53
CA PRO A 221 -9.05 33.45 -12.74
C PRO A 221 -9.47 32.20 -11.96
N GLU A 222 -9.05 31.01 -12.40
CA GLU A 222 -9.44 29.72 -11.83
C GLU A 222 -8.26 28.75 -11.73
N LEU A 223 -8.34 27.81 -10.79
CA LEU A 223 -7.31 26.78 -10.57
C LEU A 223 -7.35 25.67 -11.62
N GLY A 224 -6.26 24.92 -11.76
CA GLY A 224 -6.15 23.73 -12.61
C GLY A 224 -5.06 23.83 -13.67
N GLY A 225 -4.50 25.02 -13.89
CA GLY A 225 -3.41 25.23 -14.86
C GLY A 225 -3.73 24.62 -16.24
N MET A 226 -2.80 23.87 -16.82
CA MET A 226 -2.99 23.24 -18.13
C MET A 226 -4.13 22.20 -18.17
N MET A 227 -4.59 21.67 -17.03
CA MET A 227 -5.79 20.80 -17.02
C MET A 227 -7.05 21.59 -17.37
N ARG A 228 -7.15 22.85 -16.93
CA ARG A 228 -8.27 23.75 -17.27
C ARG A 228 -8.04 24.44 -18.61
N TYR A 229 -6.87 25.03 -18.80
CA TYR A 229 -6.62 25.96 -19.90
C TYR A 229 -6.08 25.26 -21.16
N GLY A 230 -5.50 24.07 -21.02
CA GLY A 230 -4.98 23.27 -22.14
C GLY A 230 -5.96 22.17 -22.56
N ILE A 231 -6.28 21.25 -21.65
CA ILE A 231 -7.05 20.04 -21.96
C ILE A 231 -8.52 20.40 -22.27
N PRO A 232 -9.06 20.01 -23.45
CA PRO A 232 -10.45 20.32 -23.82
C PRO A 232 -11.52 19.61 -22.96
N PRO A 233 -12.72 20.18 -22.83
CA PRO A 233 -13.79 19.63 -21.98
C PRO A 233 -14.34 18.28 -22.45
N TYR A 234 -14.21 17.93 -23.74
CA TYR A 234 -14.62 16.61 -24.25
C TYR A 234 -13.73 15.45 -23.73
N ARG A 235 -12.55 15.79 -23.19
CA ARG A 235 -11.65 14.85 -22.50
C ARG A 235 -11.68 14.99 -20.98
N LEU A 236 -11.81 16.23 -20.51
CA LEU A 236 -11.80 16.56 -19.10
C LEU A 236 -12.92 17.55 -18.79
N PRO A 237 -14.12 17.07 -18.44
CA PRO A 237 -15.24 17.93 -18.09
C PRO A 237 -14.90 18.92 -16.98
N ARG A 238 -15.41 20.15 -17.10
CA ARG A 238 -15.06 21.25 -16.18
C ARG A 238 -15.64 21.04 -14.79
N ASP A 239 -16.87 20.53 -14.72
CA ASP A 239 -17.54 20.18 -13.47
C ASP A 239 -16.78 19.09 -12.70
N VAL A 240 -16.28 18.07 -13.39
CA VAL A 240 -15.45 17.01 -12.77
C VAL A 240 -14.13 17.59 -12.28
N LEU A 241 -13.46 18.43 -13.09
CA LEU A 241 -12.23 19.10 -12.69
C LEU A 241 -12.44 19.96 -11.45
N ASP A 242 -13.52 20.74 -11.40
CA ASP A 242 -13.85 21.60 -10.27
C ASP A 242 -14.13 20.79 -9.01
N ARG A 243 -14.89 19.69 -9.12
CA ARG A 243 -15.20 18.79 -8.00
C ARG A 243 -13.94 18.11 -7.46
N ASP A 244 -13.05 17.62 -8.33
CA ASP A 244 -11.82 16.95 -7.91
C ASP A 244 -10.84 17.94 -7.24
N ILE A 245 -10.68 19.15 -7.82
CA ILE A 245 -9.91 20.25 -7.19
C ILE A 245 -10.52 20.67 -5.86
N ALA A 246 -11.85 20.70 -5.73
CA ALA A 246 -12.50 21.02 -4.47
C ALA A 246 -12.12 20.05 -3.35
N THR A 247 -11.88 18.77 -3.65
CA THR A 247 -11.38 17.80 -2.65
C THR A 247 -9.99 18.14 -2.12
N VAL A 248 -9.23 18.96 -2.85
CA VAL A 248 -7.95 19.51 -2.40
C VAL A 248 -8.16 20.80 -1.62
N ILE A 249 -8.85 21.78 -2.19
CA ILE A 249 -8.96 23.12 -1.59
C ILE A 249 -9.76 23.10 -0.28
N ASN A 250 -10.79 22.25 -0.20
CA ASN A 250 -11.62 22.11 0.99
C ASN A 250 -10.89 21.49 2.20
N THR A 251 -9.60 21.14 2.07
CA THR A 251 -8.72 20.82 3.21
C THR A 251 -8.31 22.06 4.03
N GLY A 252 -8.75 23.26 3.63
CA GLY A 252 -8.49 24.53 4.30
C GLY A 252 -7.33 25.32 3.67
N ILE A 253 -7.10 25.14 2.37
CA ILE A 253 -6.08 25.88 1.62
C ILE A 253 -6.66 27.23 1.20
N GLU A 254 -5.94 28.32 1.45
CA GLU A 254 -6.31 29.65 0.96
C GLU A 254 -5.95 29.79 -0.51
N VAL A 255 -6.79 30.46 -1.31
CA VAL A 255 -6.56 30.65 -2.73
C VAL A 255 -6.70 32.13 -3.12
N LYS A 256 -5.68 32.66 -3.80
CA LYS A 256 -5.65 34.01 -4.37
C LYS A 256 -5.46 33.90 -5.88
N THR A 257 -6.57 33.98 -6.62
CA THR A 257 -6.56 34.00 -8.09
C THR A 257 -6.30 35.41 -8.62
N ASN A 258 -6.11 35.54 -9.94
CA ASN A 258 -5.79 36.81 -10.61
C ASN A 258 -4.55 37.52 -10.03
N THR A 259 -3.62 36.78 -9.43
CA THR A 259 -2.43 37.31 -8.77
C THR A 259 -1.18 36.64 -9.35
N ALA A 260 -0.39 37.38 -10.11
CA ALA A 260 0.76 36.87 -10.84
C ALA A 260 2.09 37.27 -10.18
N LEU A 261 2.96 36.27 -9.98
CA LEU A 261 4.35 36.49 -9.56
C LEU A 261 5.11 37.31 -10.62
N GLY A 262 5.82 38.34 -10.18
CA GLY A 262 6.57 39.28 -11.01
C GLY A 262 5.75 40.47 -11.52
N ARG A 263 4.41 40.46 -11.34
CA ARG A 263 3.53 41.60 -11.69
C ARG A 263 2.81 42.15 -10.46
N ASP A 264 2.12 41.28 -9.74
CA ASP A 264 1.25 41.67 -8.62
C ASP A 264 1.91 41.40 -7.25
N VAL A 265 2.82 40.42 -7.20
CA VAL A 265 3.66 40.09 -6.05
C VAL A 265 5.08 39.76 -6.51
N THR A 266 6.07 40.03 -5.68
CA THR A 266 7.49 39.67 -5.92
C THR A 266 7.90 38.42 -5.15
N LEU A 267 8.98 37.76 -5.57
CA LEU A 267 9.48 36.59 -4.85
C LEU A 267 10.01 36.98 -3.46
N GLU A 268 10.61 38.15 -3.35
CA GLU A 268 11.14 38.72 -2.11
C GLU A 268 10.02 38.94 -1.08
N GLU A 269 8.91 39.57 -1.46
CA GLU A 269 7.74 39.76 -0.58
C GLU A 269 7.18 38.42 -0.07
N LEU A 270 7.14 37.40 -0.94
CA LEU A 270 6.71 36.06 -0.53
C LEU A 270 7.68 35.42 0.46
N ARG A 271 8.99 35.59 0.26
CA ARG A 271 9.99 35.06 1.20
C ARG A 271 10.01 35.78 2.54
N GLU A 272 9.62 37.05 2.58
CA GLU A 272 9.46 37.80 3.84
C GLU A 272 8.19 37.41 4.59
N SER A 273 7.14 37.01 3.87
CA SER A 273 5.82 36.73 4.44
C SER A 273 5.59 35.27 4.80
N TYR A 274 6.30 34.32 4.17
CA TYR A 274 6.10 32.89 4.32
C TYR A 274 7.40 32.18 4.72
N ASP A 275 7.31 31.09 5.46
CA ASP A 275 8.48 30.31 5.89
C ASP A 275 9.13 29.55 4.72
N ALA A 276 8.37 29.25 3.66
CA ALA A 276 8.86 28.64 2.43
C ALA A 276 7.99 29.04 1.22
N VAL A 277 8.57 28.92 0.02
CA VAL A 277 7.87 29.18 -1.25
C VAL A 277 8.04 28.00 -2.21
N PHE A 278 6.96 27.56 -2.84
CA PHE A 278 6.98 26.59 -3.92
C PHE A 278 6.56 27.24 -5.25
N LEU A 279 7.32 26.98 -6.32
CA LEU A 279 7.07 27.48 -7.66
C LEU A 279 6.60 26.35 -8.58
N GLY A 280 5.32 26.40 -8.93
CA GLY A 280 4.63 25.47 -9.85
C GLY A 280 4.01 26.18 -11.05
N VAL A 281 4.66 27.21 -11.59
CA VAL A 281 4.08 28.09 -12.64
C VAL A 281 3.96 27.42 -14.02
N GLY A 282 4.67 26.32 -14.27
CA GLY A 282 4.57 25.53 -15.51
C GLY A 282 5.12 26.21 -16.77
N ALA A 283 4.92 25.57 -17.94
CA ALA A 283 5.49 25.97 -19.23
C ALA A 283 4.45 26.64 -20.16
N TRP A 284 4.12 27.92 -19.95
CA TRP A 284 3.05 28.60 -20.70
C TRP A 284 3.45 29.18 -22.06
N ARG A 285 4.75 29.26 -22.38
CA ARG A 285 5.21 29.86 -23.65
C ARG A 285 5.20 28.83 -24.77
N SER A 286 4.73 29.25 -25.95
CA SER A 286 4.74 28.42 -27.15
C SER A 286 5.99 28.67 -27.97
N ARG A 287 6.60 27.60 -28.51
CA ARG A 287 7.75 27.73 -29.41
C ARG A 287 7.32 28.35 -30.74
N ARG A 288 8.17 29.23 -31.26
CA ARG A 288 8.05 29.78 -32.62
C ARG A 288 8.76 28.88 -33.62
N MET A 289 8.23 28.85 -34.84
CA MET A 289 8.82 28.03 -35.90
C MET A 289 9.97 28.78 -36.60
N GLY A 290 9.93 30.11 -36.62
CA GLY A 290 10.96 30.96 -37.21
C GLY A 290 10.90 30.98 -38.74
N ILE A 291 9.72 30.77 -39.32
CA ILE A 291 9.51 30.79 -40.77
C ILE A 291 8.84 32.10 -41.23
N PRO A 292 9.06 32.54 -42.47
CA PRO A 292 8.39 33.75 -42.97
C PRO A 292 6.87 33.57 -42.97
N GLY A 293 6.15 34.63 -42.58
CA GLY A 293 4.68 34.67 -42.54
C GLY A 293 4.04 34.24 -41.21
N GLU A 294 4.83 33.92 -40.18
CA GLU A 294 4.33 33.54 -38.83
C GLU A 294 3.54 34.66 -38.12
N GLU A 295 3.67 35.91 -38.57
CA GLU A 295 2.98 37.09 -38.02
C GLU A 295 1.69 37.47 -38.79
N LEU A 296 1.27 36.67 -39.79
CA LEU A 296 0.04 36.93 -40.56
C LEU A 296 -1.23 36.73 -39.72
N GLU A 297 -2.29 37.49 -40.01
CA GLU A 297 -3.61 37.24 -39.42
C GLU A 297 -4.07 35.82 -39.77
N GLY A 298 -4.52 35.05 -38.78
CA GLY A 298 -4.92 33.65 -38.94
C GLY A 298 -3.87 32.64 -38.48
N VAL A 299 -2.64 33.09 -38.16
CA VAL A 299 -1.65 32.27 -37.45
C VAL A 299 -1.89 32.36 -35.94
N MET A 300 -1.93 31.22 -35.25
CA MET A 300 -2.08 31.12 -33.80
C MET A 300 -1.14 30.07 -33.22
N HIS A 301 -0.82 30.18 -31.93
CA HIS A 301 -0.14 29.12 -31.20
C HIS A 301 -1.13 28.17 -30.51
N GLY A 302 -0.80 26.89 -30.44
CA GLY A 302 -1.72 25.85 -29.95
C GLY A 302 -2.24 26.09 -28.53
N ILE A 303 -1.38 26.54 -27.60
CA ILE A 303 -1.80 26.82 -26.23
C ILE A 303 -2.68 28.06 -26.12
N GLU A 304 -2.39 29.08 -26.92
CA GLU A 304 -3.24 30.27 -26.99
C GLU A 304 -4.63 29.90 -27.52
N PHE A 305 -4.68 29.12 -28.61
CA PHE A 305 -5.91 28.64 -29.20
C PHE A 305 -6.75 27.84 -28.19
N LEU A 306 -6.15 26.82 -27.56
CA LEU A 306 -6.85 25.99 -26.57
C LEU A 306 -7.32 26.82 -25.37
N ARG A 307 -6.49 27.73 -24.86
CA ARG A 307 -6.87 28.61 -23.75
C ARG A 307 -8.08 29.45 -24.09
N LYS A 308 -8.09 30.10 -25.27
CA LYS A 308 -9.23 30.92 -25.73
C LYS A 308 -10.50 30.09 -25.80
N VAL A 309 -10.46 28.92 -26.45
CA VAL A 309 -11.63 28.05 -26.55
C VAL A 309 -12.10 27.58 -25.16
N ASN A 310 -11.17 27.15 -24.30
CA ASN A 310 -11.48 26.62 -22.97
C ASN A 310 -12.02 27.67 -21.99
N THR A 311 -11.74 28.95 -22.23
CA THR A 311 -12.26 30.08 -21.44
C THR A 311 -13.52 30.71 -22.03
N GLY A 312 -14.03 30.16 -23.13
CA GLY A 312 -15.22 30.67 -23.81
C GLY A 312 -14.97 31.92 -24.66
N GLU A 313 -13.72 32.30 -24.88
CA GLU A 313 -13.40 33.36 -25.84
C GLU A 313 -13.75 32.92 -27.26
N LYS A 314 -14.35 33.83 -28.04
CA LYS A 314 -14.70 33.55 -29.44
C LYS A 314 -13.42 33.44 -30.27
N VAL A 315 -13.21 32.28 -30.89
CA VAL A 315 -12.13 32.07 -31.87
C VAL A 315 -12.72 31.98 -33.27
N GLU A 316 -12.26 32.84 -34.18
CA GLU A 316 -12.69 32.84 -35.57
C GLU A 316 -11.77 31.95 -36.41
N LEU A 317 -12.31 30.83 -36.88
CA LEU A 317 -11.66 29.92 -37.81
C LEU A 317 -12.32 30.04 -39.19
N GLY A 318 -11.51 29.94 -40.24
CA GLY A 318 -11.97 29.72 -41.61
C GLY A 318 -12.33 28.26 -41.87
N GLU A 319 -12.54 27.92 -43.14
CA GLU A 319 -12.96 26.58 -43.54
C GLU A 319 -11.81 25.57 -43.42
N ARG A 320 -10.56 25.98 -43.72
CA ARG A 320 -9.38 25.11 -43.77
C ARG A 320 -8.35 25.50 -42.71
N VAL A 321 -8.10 24.62 -41.76
CA VAL A 321 -7.15 24.82 -40.67
C VAL A 321 -5.99 23.84 -40.80
N VAL A 322 -4.75 24.37 -40.85
CA VAL A 322 -3.53 23.56 -40.80
C VAL A 322 -2.99 23.57 -39.37
N VAL A 323 -2.85 22.40 -38.76
CA VAL A 323 -2.26 22.24 -37.43
C VAL A 323 -0.85 21.66 -37.57
N VAL A 324 0.16 22.35 -37.04
CA VAL A 324 1.56 21.93 -37.17
C VAL A 324 2.03 21.32 -35.86
N GLY A 325 2.32 20.02 -35.85
CA GLY A 325 2.75 19.29 -34.66
C GLY A 325 2.31 17.83 -34.65
N GLY A 326 2.75 17.08 -33.64
CA GLY A 326 2.40 15.65 -33.51
C GLY A 326 2.30 15.13 -32.07
N GLY A 327 2.28 16.02 -31.07
CA GLY A 327 2.04 15.65 -29.66
C GLY A 327 0.58 15.80 -29.26
N ASN A 328 0.25 15.48 -28.00
CA ASN A 328 -1.13 15.56 -27.48
C ASN A 328 -1.75 16.95 -27.68
N THR A 329 -0.98 18.03 -27.48
CA THR A 329 -1.45 19.40 -27.78
C THR A 329 -1.89 19.56 -29.23
N ALA A 330 -1.20 18.95 -30.20
CA ALA A 330 -1.59 19.03 -31.60
C ALA A 330 -2.89 18.25 -31.87
N MET A 331 -3.10 17.12 -31.19
CA MET A 331 -4.34 16.35 -31.30
C MET A 331 -5.51 17.11 -30.68
N ASP A 332 -5.32 17.71 -29.51
CA ASP A 332 -6.34 18.54 -28.85
C ASP A 332 -6.71 19.76 -29.69
N VAL A 333 -5.70 20.46 -30.26
CA VAL A 333 -5.92 21.58 -31.18
C VAL A 333 -6.72 21.12 -32.40
N ALA A 334 -6.32 20.01 -33.03
CA ALA A 334 -6.95 19.51 -34.25
C ALA A 334 -8.42 19.12 -34.02
N ARG A 335 -8.67 18.33 -32.98
CA ARG A 335 -10.01 17.85 -32.61
C ARG A 335 -10.92 18.97 -32.11
N THR A 336 -10.35 19.99 -31.46
CA THR A 336 -11.08 21.19 -31.06
C THR A 336 -11.44 22.07 -32.27
N ALA A 337 -10.50 22.30 -33.19
CA ALA A 337 -10.77 23.06 -34.42
C ALA A 337 -11.84 22.38 -35.28
N LEU A 338 -11.83 21.05 -35.35
CA LEU A 338 -12.85 20.25 -36.01
C LEU A 338 -14.24 20.46 -35.39
N ARG A 339 -14.34 20.49 -34.06
CA ARG A 339 -15.58 20.76 -33.31
C ARG A 339 -16.12 22.17 -33.52
N LEU A 340 -15.26 23.11 -33.88
CA LEU A 340 -15.63 24.47 -34.27
C LEU A 340 -16.06 24.57 -35.75
N GLY A 341 -16.10 23.45 -36.48
CA GLY A 341 -16.64 23.37 -37.85
C GLY A 341 -15.60 23.47 -38.96
N ALA A 342 -14.31 23.48 -38.65
CA ALA A 342 -13.25 23.54 -39.65
C ALA A 342 -12.93 22.17 -40.26
N LYS A 343 -12.43 22.16 -41.50
CA LYS A 343 -11.69 21.04 -42.08
C LYS A 343 -10.24 21.13 -41.62
N VAL A 344 -9.74 20.09 -40.99
CA VAL A 344 -8.46 20.12 -40.29
C VAL A 344 -7.45 19.18 -40.93
N THR A 345 -6.28 19.72 -41.24
CA THR A 345 -5.12 18.94 -41.70
C THR A 345 -3.97 19.09 -40.72
N VAL A 346 -3.54 17.99 -40.11
CA VAL A 346 -2.35 17.92 -39.26
C VAL A 346 -1.11 17.70 -40.12
N VAL A 347 -0.15 18.61 -40.03
CA VAL A 347 1.15 18.51 -40.68
C VAL A 347 2.19 18.08 -39.65
N TYR A 348 2.80 16.91 -39.89
CA TYR A 348 3.83 16.36 -39.03
C TYR A 348 5.09 15.97 -39.79
N ARG A 349 6.23 16.47 -39.30
CA ARG A 349 7.53 16.30 -39.96
C ARG A 349 8.09 14.88 -39.93
N ARG A 350 7.51 13.95 -39.14
CA ARG A 350 7.92 12.53 -39.07
C ARG A 350 6.76 11.62 -39.48
N SER A 351 6.92 10.30 -39.33
CA SER A 351 5.83 9.34 -39.60
C SER A 351 4.90 9.17 -38.40
N LYS A 352 3.79 8.44 -38.58
CA LYS A 352 2.86 8.07 -37.50
C LYS A 352 3.60 7.39 -36.33
N ALA A 353 4.55 6.49 -36.63
CA ALA A 353 5.28 5.71 -35.63
C ALA A 353 6.16 6.57 -34.69
N GLU A 354 6.59 7.77 -35.13
CA GLU A 354 7.37 8.68 -34.28
C GLU A 354 6.51 9.79 -33.65
N MET A 355 5.18 9.74 -33.75
CA MET A 355 4.31 10.70 -33.08
C MET A 355 4.42 10.56 -31.56
N PRO A 356 4.70 11.65 -30.82
CA PRO A 356 4.70 11.61 -29.36
C PRO A 356 3.29 11.66 -28.72
N ALA A 357 2.23 11.86 -29.51
CA ALA A 357 0.86 11.80 -29.01
C ALA A 357 0.49 10.36 -28.60
N ASN A 358 -0.45 10.22 -27.66
CA ASN A 358 -1.02 8.91 -27.33
C ASN A 358 -1.68 8.30 -28.58
N GLU A 359 -1.36 7.05 -28.89
CA GLU A 359 -1.85 6.36 -30.10
C GLU A 359 -3.37 6.41 -30.20
N ARG A 360 -4.08 6.22 -29.07
CA ARG A 360 -5.54 6.29 -29.03
C ARG A 360 -6.07 7.65 -29.47
N GLU A 361 -5.42 8.74 -29.08
CA GLU A 361 -5.85 10.08 -29.48
C GLU A 361 -5.63 10.36 -30.96
N VAL A 362 -4.57 9.78 -31.53
CA VAL A 362 -4.30 9.85 -32.97
C VAL A 362 -5.38 9.09 -33.74
N GLU A 363 -5.74 7.89 -33.27
CA GLU A 363 -6.81 7.08 -33.87
C GLU A 363 -8.17 7.75 -33.77
N GLU A 364 -8.55 8.25 -32.58
CA GLU A 364 -9.78 9.01 -32.38
C GLU A 364 -9.84 10.26 -33.29
N ALA A 365 -8.72 10.97 -33.49
CA ALA A 365 -8.67 12.12 -34.40
C ALA A 365 -8.90 11.71 -35.87
N MET A 366 -8.31 10.59 -36.30
CA MET A 366 -8.52 10.03 -37.65
C MET A 366 -9.98 9.61 -37.85
N GLU A 367 -10.58 8.93 -36.86
CA GLU A 367 -12.00 8.53 -36.88
C GLU A 367 -12.95 9.72 -36.97
N GLU A 368 -12.62 10.83 -36.31
CA GLU A 368 -13.40 12.07 -36.35
C GLU A 368 -13.29 12.80 -37.71
N GLY A 369 -12.31 12.46 -38.54
CA GLY A 369 -12.11 13.01 -39.89
C GLY A 369 -10.97 14.01 -40.02
N VAL A 370 -10.01 14.04 -39.09
CA VAL A 370 -8.79 14.83 -39.22
C VAL A 370 -7.86 14.21 -40.28
N GLU A 371 -7.42 15.01 -41.23
CA GLU A 371 -6.46 14.58 -42.25
C GLU A 371 -5.03 14.70 -41.75
N PHE A 372 -4.16 13.75 -42.11
CA PHE A 372 -2.74 13.75 -41.68
C PHE A 372 -1.79 13.83 -42.88
N MET A 373 -0.89 14.80 -42.85
CA MET A 373 0.25 14.94 -43.76
C MET A 373 1.54 14.61 -43.01
N PHE A 374 1.88 13.33 -43.00
CA PHE A 374 3.15 12.85 -42.46
C PHE A 374 4.32 13.22 -43.36
N LEU A 375 5.53 13.17 -42.78
CA LEU A 375 6.78 13.49 -43.47
C LEU A 375 6.68 14.81 -44.23
N THR A 376 6.07 15.81 -43.60
CA THR A 376 5.79 17.11 -44.21
C THR A 376 6.06 18.19 -43.17
N ASN A 377 6.72 19.28 -43.57
CA ASN A 377 7.05 20.37 -42.68
C ASN A 377 6.79 21.73 -43.37
N PRO A 378 6.18 22.71 -42.68
CA PRO A 378 6.08 24.07 -43.23
C PRO A 378 7.43 24.74 -43.44
N VAL A 379 7.55 25.53 -44.51
CA VAL A 379 8.73 26.36 -44.79
C VAL A 379 8.40 27.84 -44.87
N ARG A 380 7.15 28.20 -45.23
CA ARG A 380 6.66 29.57 -45.30
C ARG A 380 5.13 29.61 -45.25
N ILE A 381 4.57 30.64 -44.62
CA ILE A 381 3.13 30.94 -44.63
C ILE A 381 2.91 32.13 -45.58
N LEU A 382 1.92 32.02 -46.46
CA LEU A 382 1.66 32.95 -47.56
C LEU A 382 0.27 33.58 -47.41
N GLY A 383 0.18 34.86 -47.76
CA GLY A 383 -1.08 35.57 -47.92
C GLY A 383 -0.93 37.09 -47.84
N ASN A 384 -1.98 37.82 -48.21
CA ASN A 384 -1.98 39.29 -48.23
C ASN A 384 -2.63 39.85 -46.95
N GLY A 385 -1.83 39.99 -45.88
CA GLY A 385 -2.30 40.44 -44.56
C GLY A 385 -2.96 39.34 -43.72
N LYS A 386 -3.56 38.33 -44.36
CA LYS A 386 -4.17 37.14 -43.75
C LYS A 386 -3.65 35.86 -44.43
N VAL A 387 -3.61 34.74 -43.71
CA VAL A 387 -3.23 33.43 -44.26
C VAL A 387 -4.15 33.04 -45.43
N GLU A 388 -3.54 32.61 -46.55
CA GLU A 388 -4.24 32.04 -47.71
C GLU A 388 -3.68 30.65 -48.09
N GLU A 389 -2.37 30.46 -47.95
CA GLU A 389 -1.67 29.22 -48.29
C GLU A 389 -0.50 28.95 -47.33
N VAL A 390 -0.14 27.67 -47.17
CA VAL A 390 1.09 27.25 -46.50
C VAL A 390 1.96 26.50 -47.50
N GLU A 391 3.21 26.94 -47.64
CA GLU A 391 4.24 26.25 -48.40
C GLU A 391 4.90 25.19 -47.51
N LEU A 392 4.82 23.95 -47.96
CA LEU A 392 5.26 22.75 -47.25
C LEU A 392 6.37 22.07 -48.05
N VAL A 393 7.28 21.37 -47.36
CA VAL A 393 8.31 20.52 -47.96
C VAL A 393 8.13 19.06 -47.52
N LYS A 394 8.44 18.10 -48.39
CA LYS A 394 8.48 16.69 -48.01
C LYS A 394 9.74 16.38 -47.22
N MET A 395 9.62 15.44 -46.29
CA MET A 395 10.69 14.97 -45.42
C MET A 395 10.99 13.49 -45.72
N LYS A 396 12.20 13.06 -45.40
CA LYS A 396 12.57 11.64 -45.26
C LYS A 396 13.13 11.39 -43.87
N LEU A 397 12.99 10.16 -43.37
CA LEU A 397 13.57 9.78 -42.07
C LEU A 397 15.05 9.42 -42.25
N GLY A 398 15.91 10.04 -41.45
CA GLY A 398 17.32 9.69 -41.29
C GLY A 398 17.55 8.80 -40.06
N GLU A 399 18.75 8.91 -39.49
CA GLU A 399 19.13 8.21 -38.26
C GLU A 399 18.38 8.73 -37.02
N PRO A 400 18.19 7.89 -35.99
CA PRO A 400 17.70 8.32 -34.69
C PRO A 400 18.43 9.55 -34.14
N ASP A 401 17.68 10.41 -33.45
CA ASP A 401 18.19 11.55 -32.67
C ASP A 401 18.37 11.16 -31.19
N SER A 402 18.75 12.13 -30.35
CA SER A 402 18.96 11.91 -28.91
C SER A 402 17.69 11.52 -28.13
N SER A 403 16.51 11.64 -28.75
CA SER A 403 15.25 11.12 -28.19
C SER A 403 14.93 9.70 -28.66
N GLY A 404 15.84 9.04 -29.38
CA GLY A 404 15.65 7.70 -29.96
C GLY A 404 14.80 7.68 -31.24
N ARG A 405 14.22 8.82 -31.63
CA ARG A 405 13.32 8.92 -32.79
C ARG A 405 14.08 9.32 -34.04
N ARG A 406 13.69 8.79 -35.19
CA ARG A 406 14.35 9.10 -36.48
C ARG A 406 14.25 10.59 -36.83
N ARG A 407 15.39 11.20 -37.17
CA ARG A 407 15.45 12.62 -37.52
C ARG A 407 14.77 12.88 -38.87
N PRO A 408 13.96 13.95 -39.00
CA PRO A 408 13.38 14.31 -40.29
C PRO A 408 14.40 15.15 -41.09
N ILE A 409 14.59 14.81 -42.37
CA ILE A 409 15.49 15.49 -43.30
C ILE A 409 14.66 16.02 -44.48
N PRO A 410 14.72 17.33 -44.80
CA PRO A 410 13.98 17.88 -45.94
C PRO A 410 14.48 17.28 -47.26
N ILE A 411 13.55 17.06 -48.19
CA ILE A 411 13.83 16.65 -49.57
C ILE A 411 13.83 17.93 -50.41
N GLU A 412 15.00 18.35 -50.89
CA GLU A 412 15.12 19.54 -51.74
C GLU A 412 14.30 19.41 -53.03
N GLY A 413 13.62 20.50 -53.43
CA GLY A 413 12.80 20.54 -54.65
C GLY A 413 11.43 19.85 -54.51
N SER A 414 11.05 19.46 -53.29
CA SER A 414 9.76 18.83 -52.99
C SER A 414 8.71 19.79 -52.42
N GLU A 415 8.93 21.10 -52.56
CA GLU A 415 8.05 22.14 -52.04
C GLU A 415 6.72 22.18 -52.79
N PHE A 416 5.63 22.28 -52.05
CA PHE A 416 4.27 22.39 -52.59
C PHE A 416 3.40 23.25 -51.67
N ARG A 417 2.27 23.75 -52.19
CA ARG A 417 1.38 24.66 -51.46
C ARG A 417 0.05 24.00 -51.14
N VAL A 418 -0.47 24.30 -49.95
CA VAL A 418 -1.80 23.87 -49.50
C VAL A 418 -2.57 25.11 -49.07
N LYS A 419 -3.84 25.20 -49.50
CA LYS A 419 -4.72 26.31 -49.08
C LYS A 419 -5.07 26.17 -47.60
N ALA A 420 -4.93 27.26 -46.85
CA ALA A 420 -5.27 27.32 -45.44
C ALA A 420 -5.82 28.71 -45.12
N ASP A 421 -6.84 28.78 -44.29
CA ASP A 421 -7.38 30.04 -43.77
C ASP A 421 -6.80 30.35 -42.39
N ASN A 422 -6.33 29.32 -41.68
CA ASN A 422 -5.62 29.43 -40.42
C ASN A 422 -4.46 28.43 -40.33
N VAL A 423 -3.41 28.81 -39.60
CA VAL A 423 -2.30 27.92 -39.22
C VAL A 423 -2.17 27.93 -37.70
N ILE A 424 -2.25 26.76 -37.05
CA ILE A 424 -2.09 26.63 -35.61
C ILE A 424 -0.80 25.87 -35.29
N LEU A 425 0.16 26.55 -34.68
CA LEU A 425 1.48 26.02 -34.36
C LEU A 425 1.48 25.33 -32.99
N ALA A 426 1.51 24.00 -32.98
CA ALA A 426 1.54 23.14 -31.79
C ALA A 426 2.88 22.38 -31.67
N ILE A 427 3.99 23.14 -31.77
CA ILE A 427 5.36 22.60 -31.88
C ILE A 427 6.15 22.57 -30.56
N GLY A 428 5.44 22.67 -29.44
CA GLY A 428 6.00 22.51 -28.10
C GLY A 428 5.96 23.78 -27.24
N GLN A 429 6.15 23.57 -25.94
CA GLN A 429 6.07 24.59 -24.90
C GLN A 429 7.44 24.76 -24.22
N TYR A 430 7.63 25.87 -23.50
CA TYR A 430 8.82 26.12 -22.69
C TYR A 430 8.53 27.09 -21.54
N CYS A 431 9.40 27.08 -20.53
CA CYS A 431 9.40 28.09 -19.47
C CYS A 431 10.26 29.28 -19.88
N ASP A 432 9.79 30.48 -19.57
CA ASP A 432 10.46 31.73 -19.88
C ASP A 432 11.73 31.89 -19.03
N GLU A 433 12.91 31.72 -19.64
CA GLU A 433 14.20 31.80 -18.92
C GLU A 433 14.51 33.22 -18.43
N GLU A 434 14.04 34.24 -19.13
CA GLU A 434 14.26 35.64 -18.71
C GLU A 434 13.45 35.94 -17.45
N PHE A 435 12.21 35.44 -17.39
CA PHE A 435 11.40 35.50 -16.18
C PHE A 435 12.10 34.84 -14.99
N LEU A 436 12.63 33.62 -15.16
CA LEU A 436 13.32 32.90 -14.07
C LEU A 436 14.60 33.62 -13.62
N LYS A 437 15.40 34.12 -14.56
CA LYS A 437 16.60 34.91 -14.24
C LYS A 437 16.24 36.20 -13.52
N GLY A 438 15.12 36.84 -13.89
CA GLY A 438 14.58 38.01 -13.20
C GLY A 438 14.20 37.74 -11.74
N LEU A 439 13.85 36.49 -11.41
CA LEU A 439 13.61 36.03 -10.03
C LEU A 439 14.89 35.57 -9.30
N GLY A 440 16.06 35.65 -9.94
CA GLY A 440 17.32 35.12 -9.40
C GLY A 440 17.45 33.59 -9.44
N ILE A 441 16.61 32.90 -10.22
CA ILE A 441 16.60 31.44 -10.35
C ILE A 441 17.39 31.02 -11.59
N GLU A 442 18.29 30.07 -11.42
CA GLU A 442 19.04 29.51 -12.55
C GLU A 442 18.11 28.70 -13.46
N ALA A 443 18.28 28.89 -14.78
CA ALA A 443 17.48 28.20 -15.79
C ALA A 443 18.34 27.76 -16.97
N LYS A 444 17.99 26.62 -17.56
CA LYS A 444 18.69 26.06 -18.71
C LYS A 444 17.73 25.26 -19.59
N ARG A 445 17.75 25.52 -20.90
CA ARG A 445 16.92 24.82 -21.91
C ARG A 445 15.41 24.94 -21.60
N GLY A 446 14.98 26.10 -21.09
CA GLY A 446 13.59 26.40 -20.77
C GLY A 446 13.05 25.65 -19.54
N LYS A 447 13.92 25.30 -18.59
CA LYS A 447 13.60 24.64 -17.32
C LYS A 447 14.36 25.32 -16.17
N ALA A 448 13.75 25.38 -15.00
CA ALA A 448 14.44 25.80 -13.77
C ALA A 448 15.43 24.73 -13.32
N LEU A 449 16.58 25.16 -12.82
CA LEU A 449 17.55 24.27 -12.18
C LEU A 449 17.24 24.16 -10.69
N VAL A 450 17.21 22.93 -10.20
CA VAL A 450 17.00 22.59 -8.80
C VAL A 450 17.96 21.48 -8.42
N ASP A 451 18.19 21.31 -7.13
CA ASP A 451 18.79 20.10 -6.61
C ASP A 451 17.88 18.89 -6.92
N GLU A 452 18.42 17.88 -7.61
CA GLU A 452 17.62 16.75 -8.11
C GLU A 452 17.03 15.88 -6.98
N VAL A 453 17.59 15.96 -5.77
CA VAL A 453 17.13 15.19 -4.61
C VAL A 453 16.01 15.92 -3.87
N THR A 454 16.22 17.20 -3.59
CA THR A 454 15.39 18.03 -2.70
C THR A 454 14.41 18.94 -3.43
N LEU A 455 14.61 19.17 -4.73
CA LEU A 455 13.89 20.15 -5.55
C LEU A 455 14.02 21.61 -5.07
N GLN A 456 15.00 21.90 -4.19
CA GLN A 456 15.32 23.27 -3.79
C GLN A 456 16.05 23.97 -4.94
N THR A 457 15.69 25.23 -5.19
CA THR A 457 16.36 26.08 -6.19
C THR A 457 17.72 26.56 -5.67
N SER A 458 18.41 27.41 -6.43
CA SER A 458 19.60 28.14 -5.95
C SER A 458 19.32 29.07 -4.74
N ILE A 459 18.05 29.32 -4.42
CA ILE A 459 17.62 30.18 -3.31
C ILE A 459 17.10 29.30 -2.15
N PRO A 460 17.75 29.34 -0.96
CA PRO A 460 17.27 28.61 0.21
C PRO A 460 15.83 28.95 0.59
N GLY A 461 15.02 27.93 0.87
CA GLY A 461 13.60 28.06 1.18
C GLY A 461 12.67 28.22 -0.03
N VAL A 462 13.22 28.26 -1.25
CA VAL A 462 12.45 28.30 -2.51
C VAL A 462 12.63 26.99 -3.26
N PHE A 463 11.51 26.31 -3.53
CA PHE A 463 11.45 25.02 -4.21
C PHE A 463 10.68 25.15 -5.53
N ALA A 464 10.91 24.24 -6.48
CA ALA A 464 10.21 24.24 -7.76
C ALA A 464 9.82 22.83 -8.22
N GLY A 465 8.75 22.71 -8.99
CA GLY A 465 8.28 21.41 -9.49
C GLY A 465 7.33 21.52 -10.69
N GLY A 466 6.84 20.37 -11.14
CA GLY A 466 6.02 20.26 -12.34
C GLY A 466 6.79 20.60 -13.63
N ASP A 467 6.05 21.04 -14.64
CA ASP A 467 6.60 21.39 -15.95
C ASP A 467 7.70 22.47 -15.90
N LEU A 468 7.77 23.25 -14.81
CA LEU A 468 8.84 24.22 -14.58
C LEU A 468 10.22 23.55 -14.49
N VAL A 469 10.28 22.37 -13.88
CA VAL A 469 11.52 21.58 -13.68
C VAL A 469 11.61 20.45 -14.71
N LEU A 470 10.50 19.79 -15.00
CA LEU A 470 10.46 18.64 -15.92
C LEU A 470 10.51 19.07 -17.40
N GLY A 471 10.15 20.33 -17.71
CA GLY A 471 9.64 20.68 -19.04
C GLY A 471 8.23 20.14 -19.26
N PRO A 472 7.62 20.38 -20.44
CA PRO A 472 6.27 19.90 -20.73
C PRO A 472 6.16 18.39 -20.56
N SER A 473 5.36 17.96 -19.58
CA SER A 473 5.29 16.59 -19.08
C SER A 473 3.83 16.20 -18.85
N THR A 474 3.57 15.14 -18.08
CA THR A 474 2.22 14.63 -17.82
C THR A 474 1.69 15.13 -16.47
N VAL A 475 0.36 15.09 -16.30
CA VAL A 475 -0.30 15.52 -15.06
C VAL A 475 0.21 14.71 -13.85
N ILE A 476 0.41 13.40 -14.01
CA ILE A 476 0.88 12.52 -12.92
C ILE A 476 2.33 12.81 -12.51
N GLU A 477 3.22 13.10 -13.46
CA GLU A 477 4.62 13.48 -13.16
C GLU A 477 4.68 14.84 -12.46
N SER A 478 3.82 15.78 -12.87
CA SER A 478 3.67 17.07 -12.17
C SER A 478 3.16 16.90 -10.73
N ILE A 479 2.19 16.02 -10.50
CA ILE A 479 1.70 15.71 -9.14
C ILE A 479 2.81 15.04 -8.31
N ALA A 480 3.55 14.09 -8.89
CA ALA A 480 4.63 13.38 -8.19
C ALA A 480 5.73 14.34 -7.71
N THR A 481 6.15 15.28 -8.56
CA THR A 481 7.13 16.32 -8.17
C THR A 481 6.57 17.29 -7.13
N GLY A 482 5.29 17.68 -7.24
CA GLY A 482 4.62 18.50 -6.22
C GLY A 482 4.57 17.81 -4.84
N ARG A 483 4.25 16.52 -4.79
CA ARG A 483 4.29 15.68 -3.57
C ARG A 483 5.69 15.63 -2.98
N ARG A 484 6.70 15.37 -3.82
CA ARG A 484 8.10 15.34 -3.38
C ARG A 484 8.53 16.69 -2.80
N ALA A 485 8.19 17.80 -3.45
CA ALA A 485 8.51 19.13 -2.97
C ALA A 485 7.85 19.42 -1.61
N ALA A 486 6.59 19.01 -1.40
CA ALA A 486 5.93 19.15 -0.09
C ALA A 486 6.68 18.42 1.03
N ILE A 487 7.14 17.18 0.79
CA ILE A 487 7.95 16.41 1.75
C ILE A 487 9.26 17.15 2.05
N MET A 488 9.93 17.68 1.04
CA MET A 488 11.21 18.39 1.20
C MET A 488 11.04 19.74 1.91
N ILE A 489 9.95 20.45 1.66
CA ILE A 489 9.60 21.69 2.37
C ILE A 489 9.35 21.39 3.86
N ASP A 490 8.59 20.35 4.19
CA ASP A 490 8.37 19.94 5.59
C ASP A 490 9.70 19.63 6.30
N LEU A 491 10.59 18.88 5.65
CA LEU A 491 11.92 18.56 6.19
C LEU A 491 12.81 19.79 6.30
N TYR A 492 12.73 20.74 5.37
CA TYR A 492 13.41 22.03 5.45
C TYR A 492 12.96 22.85 6.66
N LEU A 493 11.65 22.96 6.88
CA LEU A 493 11.08 23.68 8.02
C LEU A 493 11.44 23.05 9.37
N LYS A 494 11.71 21.74 9.39
CA LYS A 494 12.22 20.99 10.54
C LYS A 494 13.75 21.03 10.69
N GLY A 495 14.47 21.68 9.78
CA GLY A 495 15.95 21.73 9.79
C GLY A 495 16.62 20.40 9.43
N LYS A 496 15.93 19.52 8.68
CA LYS A 496 16.37 18.17 8.32
C LYS A 496 16.66 17.98 6.83
N LEU A 497 16.59 19.02 6.00
CA LEU A 497 16.72 18.90 4.54
C LEU A 497 18.05 18.26 4.09
N ASP A 498 19.18 18.73 4.64
CA ASP A 498 20.49 18.20 4.27
C ASP A 498 20.67 16.74 4.70
N LYS A 499 20.14 16.38 5.86
CA LYS A 499 20.11 14.99 6.33
C LYS A 499 19.25 14.12 5.43
N ALA A 500 18.07 14.61 5.05
CA ALA A 500 17.17 13.92 4.12
C ALA A 500 17.85 13.68 2.77
N LYS A 501 18.59 14.68 2.26
CA LYS A 501 19.40 14.52 1.05
C LYS A 501 20.46 13.43 1.24
N ALA A 502 21.22 13.48 2.33
CA ALA A 502 22.30 12.54 2.62
C ALA A 502 21.79 11.09 2.75
N VAL A 503 20.68 10.85 3.47
CA VAL A 503 20.09 9.50 3.58
C VAL A 503 19.53 9.01 2.25
N LEU A 504 19.01 9.89 1.38
CA LEU A 504 18.50 9.51 0.07
C LEU A 504 19.62 9.22 -0.93
N THR A 505 20.82 9.75 -0.74
CA THR A 505 21.98 9.50 -1.61
C THR A 505 22.82 8.32 -1.12
N GLU A 506 23.13 8.26 0.17
CA GLU A 506 24.07 7.31 0.78
C GLU A 506 23.51 6.76 2.11
N PRO A 507 22.36 6.04 2.09
CA PRO A 507 21.68 5.57 3.31
C PRO A 507 22.58 4.75 4.23
N GLU A 508 23.51 3.98 3.67
CA GLU A 508 24.43 3.12 4.40
C GLU A 508 25.37 3.88 5.34
N LYS A 509 25.62 5.17 5.08
CA LYS A 509 26.44 6.05 5.94
C LYS A 509 25.65 6.69 7.07
N HIS A 510 24.33 6.58 7.04
CA HIS A 510 23.41 7.30 7.93
C HIS A 510 22.40 6.38 8.64
N ILE A 511 22.69 5.08 8.74
CA ILE A 511 21.80 4.06 9.34
C ILE A 511 21.37 4.47 10.76
N GLU A 512 22.29 4.93 11.60
CA GLU A 512 21.99 5.36 12.97
C GLU A 512 21.02 6.55 13.01
N GLU A 513 21.19 7.50 12.09
CA GLU A 513 20.32 8.67 11.97
C GLU A 513 18.92 8.27 11.48
N VAL A 514 18.85 7.41 10.47
CA VAL A 514 17.59 6.90 9.91
C VAL A 514 16.78 6.16 10.98
N LEU A 515 17.42 5.31 11.78
CA LEU A 515 16.72 4.50 12.79
C LEU A 515 16.30 5.29 14.04
N ARG A 516 16.86 6.47 14.26
CA ARG A 516 16.54 7.34 15.41
C ARG A 516 15.61 8.50 15.06
N ASP A 517 15.33 8.71 13.78
CA ASP A 517 14.52 9.83 13.30
C ASP A 517 13.43 9.34 12.34
N ASP A 518 12.19 9.32 12.84
CA ASP A 518 11.02 8.85 12.08
C ASP A 518 10.80 9.59 10.77
N ASP A 519 11.18 10.88 10.67
CA ASP A 519 11.07 11.64 9.43
C ASP A 519 12.05 11.11 8.37
N LEU A 520 13.29 10.81 8.79
CA LEU A 520 14.34 10.25 7.92
C LEU A 520 14.01 8.82 7.51
N TYR A 521 13.49 8.00 8.44
CA TYR A 521 12.98 6.68 8.13
C TYR A 521 11.86 6.76 7.08
N ARG A 522 10.84 7.59 7.32
CA ARG A 522 9.69 7.72 6.43
C ARG A 522 10.11 8.16 5.03
N VAL A 523 10.98 9.17 4.90
CA VAL A 523 11.38 9.68 3.58
C VAL A 523 12.20 8.66 2.79
N LEU A 524 13.11 7.93 3.44
CA LEU A 524 13.92 6.89 2.80
C LEU A 524 13.04 5.77 2.25
N PHE A 525 12.14 5.24 3.08
CA PHE A 525 11.26 4.13 2.71
C PHE A 525 10.10 4.53 1.78
N ASP A 526 9.78 5.81 1.67
CA ASP A 526 8.79 6.33 0.73
C ASP A 526 9.37 6.64 -0.65
N LEU A 527 10.54 7.28 -0.71
CA LEU A 527 11.13 7.81 -1.94
C LEU A 527 12.23 6.93 -2.55
N ARG A 528 12.94 6.14 -1.73
CA ARG A 528 13.99 5.23 -2.20
C ARG A 528 13.94 3.86 -1.49
N PRO A 529 12.78 3.18 -1.44
CA PRO A 529 12.78 1.82 -0.95
C PRO A 529 13.49 0.88 -1.92
N TYR A 530 14.15 -0.14 -1.40
CA TYR A 530 14.65 -1.25 -2.21
C TYR A 530 13.48 -1.96 -2.92
N ASN A 531 13.60 -2.17 -4.22
CA ASN A 531 12.69 -3.00 -5.00
C ASN A 531 13.49 -3.72 -6.08
N HIS A 532 13.07 -4.94 -6.40
CA HIS A 532 13.57 -5.69 -7.55
C HIS A 532 12.43 -6.47 -8.21
N TRP A 533 12.68 -6.94 -9.43
CA TRP A 533 11.68 -7.63 -10.25
C TRP A 533 12.25 -8.88 -10.91
N LYS A 534 11.44 -9.93 -10.97
CA LYS A 534 11.69 -11.15 -11.74
C LYS A 534 11.78 -10.82 -13.22
N LYS A 535 12.73 -11.46 -13.91
CA LYS A 535 12.72 -11.57 -15.37
C LYS A 535 11.75 -12.69 -15.76
N VAL A 536 10.60 -12.32 -16.32
CA VAL A 536 9.52 -13.23 -16.72
C VAL A 536 9.25 -13.16 -18.23
N THR A 537 8.64 -14.20 -18.75
CA THR A 537 8.26 -14.41 -20.15
C THR A 537 6.81 -14.90 -20.24
N GLU A 538 6.26 -15.01 -21.46
CA GLU A 538 4.91 -15.58 -21.67
C GLU A 538 4.78 -17.00 -21.11
N LYS A 539 5.87 -17.78 -21.11
CA LYS A 539 5.88 -19.15 -20.59
C LYS A 539 5.62 -19.21 -19.09
N ASP A 540 6.07 -18.20 -18.32
CA ASP A 540 5.85 -18.14 -16.87
C ASP A 540 4.37 -17.93 -16.50
N TYR A 541 3.50 -17.68 -17.50
CA TYR A 541 2.07 -17.41 -17.32
C TYR A 541 1.17 -18.32 -18.17
N GLU A 542 1.66 -19.48 -18.60
CA GLU A 542 0.89 -20.40 -19.46
C GLU A 542 -0.39 -20.93 -18.79
N ASP A 543 -0.39 -21.06 -17.46
CA ASP A 543 -1.53 -21.51 -16.66
C ASP A 543 -2.54 -20.40 -16.32
N VAL A 544 -2.25 -19.14 -16.67
CA VAL A 544 -3.14 -18.02 -16.40
C VAL A 544 -4.26 -17.96 -17.44
N GLU A 545 -5.50 -17.95 -16.97
CA GLU A 545 -6.67 -17.83 -17.84
C GLU A 545 -6.65 -16.53 -18.67
N ARG A 546 -6.89 -16.66 -19.98
CA ARG A 546 -7.02 -15.54 -20.89
C ARG A 546 -8.45 -15.01 -20.87
N LEU A 547 -8.61 -13.75 -20.48
CA LEU A 547 -9.90 -13.08 -20.36
C LEU A 547 -9.88 -11.77 -21.16
N PRO A 548 -10.96 -11.41 -21.87
CA PRO A 548 -11.00 -10.15 -22.62
C PRO A 548 -10.96 -8.94 -21.67
N ARG A 549 -10.30 -7.86 -22.11
CA ARG A 549 -10.29 -6.58 -21.39
C ARG A 549 -11.63 -5.87 -21.49
N ALA A 550 -12.10 -5.31 -20.39
CA ALA A 550 -13.25 -4.40 -20.41
C ALA A 550 -12.94 -3.16 -21.26
N LYS A 551 -13.77 -2.90 -22.27
CA LYS A 551 -13.61 -1.78 -23.21
C LYS A 551 -14.79 -0.84 -23.09
N VAL A 552 -14.49 0.44 -22.91
CA VAL A 552 -15.48 1.51 -22.95
C VAL A 552 -16.00 1.70 -24.37
N LYS A 553 -17.31 1.90 -24.51
CA LYS A 553 -17.90 2.29 -25.78
C LYS A 553 -17.86 3.81 -25.92
N LEU A 554 -16.96 4.30 -26.77
CA LEU A 554 -16.84 5.73 -27.07
C LEU A 554 -18.11 6.27 -27.75
N LEU A 555 -18.35 7.58 -27.64
CA LEU A 555 -19.40 8.25 -28.43
C LEU A 555 -19.19 8.05 -29.94
N GLU A 556 -20.24 8.14 -30.76
CA GLU A 556 -20.09 7.98 -32.21
C GLU A 556 -19.30 9.16 -32.84
N PRO A 557 -18.39 8.92 -33.81
CA PRO A 557 -17.55 9.98 -34.40
C PRO A 557 -18.33 11.20 -34.92
N GLU A 558 -19.52 10.98 -35.51
CA GLU A 558 -20.40 12.05 -35.99
C GLU A 558 -20.91 12.99 -34.88
N ARG A 559 -21.04 12.48 -33.65
CA ARG A 559 -21.39 13.25 -32.46
C ARG A 559 -20.15 13.89 -31.83
N ARG A 560 -19.04 13.16 -31.76
CA ARG A 560 -17.75 13.67 -31.25
C ARG A 560 -17.34 14.95 -31.98
N LYS A 561 -17.40 14.96 -33.31
CA LYS A 561 -16.95 16.11 -34.12
C LYS A 561 -17.85 17.35 -34.05
N LYS A 562 -18.99 17.30 -33.37
CA LYS A 562 -19.96 18.41 -33.28
C LYS A 562 -20.23 18.89 -31.85
N THR A 563 -19.68 18.20 -30.86
CA THR A 563 -20.01 18.45 -29.45
C THR A 563 -18.74 18.45 -28.59
N PHE A 564 -18.85 19.11 -27.44
CA PHE A 564 -17.84 19.07 -26.39
C PHE A 564 -18.24 18.12 -25.25
N GLU A 565 -19.17 17.21 -25.52
CA GLU A 565 -19.55 16.16 -24.57
C GLU A 565 -18.37 15.22 -24.31
N GLU A 566 -18.34 14.65 -23.10
CA GLU A 566 -17.31 13.70 -22.71
C GLU A 566 -17.34 12.48 -23.64
N VAL A 567 -16.23 12.21 -24.34
CA VAL A 567 -16.15 11.20 -25.41
C VAL A 567 -16.18 9.78 -24.88
N GLU A 568 -15.55 9.57 -23.72
CA GLU A 568 -15.35 8.28 -23.10
C GLU A 568 -16.27 8.20 -21.87
N PRO A 569 -17.31 7.33 -21.83
CA PRO A 569 -18.09 7.10 -20.61
C PRO A 569 -17.33 6.20 -19.63
N ALA A 570 -17.81 6.15 -18.37
CA ALA A 570 -17.31 5.17 -17.40
C ALA A 570 -17.82 3.76 -17.73
N LEU A 571 -17.08 2.73 -17.29
CA LEU A 571 -17.53 1.34 -17.29
C LEU A 571 -18.69 1.15 -16.29
N SER A 572 -19.51 0.13 -16.50
CA SER A 572 -20.50 -0.26 -15.48
C SER A 572 -19.81 -0.88 -14.26
N GLU A 573 -20.47 -0.83 -13.10
CA GLU A 573 -19.94 -1.39 -11.85
C GLU A 573 -19.60 -2.88 -12.00
N GLU A 574 -20.45 -3.66 -12.68
CA GLU A 574 -20.23 -5.09 -12.93
C GLU A 574 -18.96 -5.33 -13.76
N GLU A 575 -18.75 -4.53 -14.81
CA GLU A 575 -17.53 -4.61 -15.63
C GLU A 575 -16.30 -4.22 -14.83
N VAL A 576 -16.40 -3.20 -13.97
CA VAL A 576 -15.31 -2.72 -13.10
C VAL A 576 -14.88 -3.79 -12.11
N LEU A 577 -15.84 -4.44 -11.42
CA LEU A 577 -15.56 -5.51 -10.47
C LEU A 577 -14.86 -6.69 -11.16
N LYS A 578 -15.40 -7.15 -12.30
CA LYS A 578 -14.80 -8.25 -13.08
C LYS A 578 -13.41 -7.90 -13.61
N GLU A 579 -13.24 -6.71 -14.15
CA GLU A 579 -11.97 -6.25 -14.71
C GLU A 579 -10.90 -6.13 -13.62
N ALA A 580 -11.24 -5.63 -12.42
CA ALA A 580 -10.32 -5.58 -11.28
C ALA A 580 -9.87 -6.98 -10.81
N GLN A 581 -10.78 -7.96 -10.84
CA GLN A 581 -10.46 -9.35 -10.49
C GLN A 581 -9.48 -10.02 -11.45
N ARG A 582 -9.36 -9.54 -12.70
CA ARG A 582 -8.36 -10.05 -13.65
C ARG A 582 -6.90 -9.70 -13.26
N CYS A 583 -6.68 -8.92 -12.20
CA CYS A 583 -5.35 -8.60 -11.72
C CYS A 583 -4.60 -9.89 -11.34
N MET A 584 -3.29 -9.99 -11.56
CA MET A 584 -2.52 -11.20 -11.19
C MET A 584 -1.87 -11.10 -9.81
N SER A 585 -2.01 -9.97 -9.10
CA SER A 585 -1.31 -9.71 -7.82
C SER A 585 0.18 -10.03 -7.85
N CYS A 586 0.87 -9.62 -8.92
CA CYS A 586 2.27 -9.96 -9.16
C CYS A 586 3.29 -9.39 -8.15
N GLY A 587 2.94 -8.33 -7.39
CA GLY A 587 3.79 -7.80 -6.32
C GLY A 587 3.66 -8.58 -5.02
N CYS A 588 4.69 -8.53 -4.16
CA CYS A 588 4.72 -9.24 -2.89
C CYS A 588 3.65 -8.73 -1.91
N MET A 589 2.87 -9.65 -1.34
CA MET A 589 1.84 -9.37 -0.34
C MET A 589 2.43 -8.94 1.02
N GLU A 590 3.68 -9.28 1.31
CA GLU A 590 4.38 -8.96 2.56
C GLU A 590 5.35 -7.77 2.43
N VAL A 591 5.21 -6.96 1.38
CA VAL A 591 6.16 -5.86 1.05
C VAL A 591 6.38 -4.85 2.19
N PHE A 592 5.38 -4.69 3.06
CA PHE A 592 5.44 -3.79 4.22
C PHE A 592 6.06 -4.40 5.48
N ARG A 593 6.34 -5.71 5.48
CA ARG A 593 6.92 -6.47 6.61
C ARG A 593 8.20 -7.22 6.27
N CYS A 594 8.64 -7.17 5.02
CA CYS A 594 9.83 -7.86 4.54
C CYS A 594 11.11 -7.21 5.08
N LYS A 595 11.79 -7.89 6.00
CA LYS A 595 13.09 -7.46 6.58
C LYS A 595 14.21 -7.45 5.57
N LEU A 596 14.17 -8.30 4.54
CA LEU A 596 15.15 -8.27 3.46
C LEU A 596 15.11 -6.95 2.71
N ARG A 597 13.91 -6.48 2.38
CA ARG A 597 13.70 -5.16 1.76
C ARG A 597 14.10 -4.02 2.68
N GLU A 598 13.77 -4.12 3.97
CA GLU A 598 14.16 -3.13 4.97
C GLU A 598 15.68 -2.98 5.06
N TYR A 599 16.39 -4.08 5.26
CA TYR A 599 17.85 -4.07 5.36
C TYR A 599 18.51 -3.70 4.03
N ALA A 600 18.04 -4.22 2.89
CA ALA A 600 18.59 -3.84 1.59
C ALA A 600 18.48 -2.33 1.34
N THR A 601 17.39 -1.69 1.79
CA THR A 601 17.22 -0.24 1.73
C THR A 601 18.24 0.48 2.62
N LEU A 602 18.37 0.08 3.89
CA LEU A 602 19.26 0.72 4.86
C LEU A 602 20.75 0.62 4.47
N TYR A 603 21.17 -0.53 3.95
CA TYR A 603 22.57 -0.79 3.59
C TYR A 603 22.88 -0.45 2.12
N GLY A 604 21.91 0.08 1.36
CA GLY A 604 22.08 0.39 -0.07
C GLY A 604 22.56 -0.83 -0.87
N ALA A 605 22.02 -2.02 -0.57
CA ALA A 605 22.41 -3.28 -1.19
C ALA A 605 21.83 -3.39 -2.61
N GLU A 606 22.58 -4.01 -3.52
CA GLU A 606 22.19 -4.18 -4.91
C GLU A 606 22.10 -5.66 -5.30
N GLN A 607 21.00 -6.07 -5.95
CA GLN A 607 20.78 -7.47 -6.31
C GLN A 607 21.88 -8.04 -7.21
N TYR A 608 22.36 -7.22 -8.15
CA TYR A 608 23.26 -7.62 -9.22
C TYR A 608 24.74 -7.35 -8.91
N ALA A 609 25.07 -7.03 -7.65
CA ALA A 609 26.46 -6.84 -7.24
C ALA A 609 27.29 -8.12 -7.41
N PHE A 610 26.67 -9.28 -7.23
CA PHE A 610 27.24 -10.60 -7.50
C PHE A 610 26.37 -11.33 -8.52
N GLU A 611 26.75 -11.28 -9.80
CA GLU A 611 26.03 -12.01 -10.85
C GLU A 611 26.24 -13.53 -10.71
N GLY A 612 25.14 -14.27 -10.70
CA GLY A 612 25.11 -15.73 -10.63
C GLY A 612 23.81 -16.29 -11.21
N GLU A 613 23.72 -17.62 -11.33
CA GLU A 613 22.46 -18.28 -11.66
C GLU A 613 21.48 -18.15 -10.50
N GLN A 614 20.20 -17.86 -10.82
CA GLN A 614 19.12 -17.80 -9.84
C GLN A 614 18.33 -19.10 -9.87
N ASN A 615 18.14 -19.70 -8.70
CA ASN A 615 17.30 -20.88 -8.57
C ASN A 615 15.83 -20.50 -8.72
N LYS A 616 15.12 -21.24 -9.57
CA LYS A 616 13.68 -21.09 -9.76
C LYS A 616 12.98 -22.32 -9.20
N PHE A 617 12.04 -22.07 -8.31
CA PHE A 617 11.23 -23.08 -7.65
C PHE A 617 9.76 -22.91 -8.03
N GLU A 618 9.06 -24.01 -8.18
CA GLU A 618 7.60 -24.00 -8.20
C GLU A 618 7.07 -23.47 -6.87
N ILE A 619 5.99 -22.69 -6.93
CA ILE A 619 5.32 -22.17 -5.75
C ILE A 619 4.39 -23.25 -5.23
N ASP A 620 4.53 -23.62 -3.96
CA ASP A 620 3.66 -24.61 -3.34
C ASP A 620 2.41 -23.92 -2.77
N GLU A 621 1.31 -24.05 -3.49
CA GLU A 621 -0.02 -23.60 -3.10
C GLU A 621 -0.93 -24.76 -2.71
N SER A 622 -0.40 -25.94 -2.40
CA SER A 622 -1.22 -27.11 -2.12
C SER A 622 -1.94 -27.05 -0.76
N HIS A 623 -1.44 -26.27 0.20
CA HIS A 623 -2.06 -26.13 1.51
C HIS A 623 -3.25 -25.15 1.49
N PRO A 624 -4.37 -25.41 2.21
CA PRO A 624 -5.57 -24.56 2.18
C PRO A 624 -5.36 -23.11 2.60
N TRP A 625 -4.51 -22.86 3.60
CA TRP A 625 -4.37 -21.53 4.23
C TRP A 625 -3.03 -20.83 3.97
N VAL A 626 -2.03 -21.55 3.46
CA VAL A 626 -0.64 -21.07 3.40
C VAL A 626 -0.05 -21.36 2.03
N THR A 627 0.73 -20.42 1.52
CA THR A 627 1.54 -20.57 0.31
C THR A 627 3.02 -20.50 0.68
N LEU A 628 3.82 -21.44 0.17
CA LEU A 628 5.28 -21.48 0.29
C LEU A 628 5.94 -21.14 -1.05
N ASP A 629 6.60 -19.99 -1.11
CA ASP A 629 7.35 -19.48 -2.25
C ASP A 629 8.84 -19.49 -1.94
N ASN A 630 9.50 -20.60 -2.26
CA ASN A 630 10.95 -20.75 -2.06
C ASN A 630 11.78 -19.75 -2.86
N ASN A 631 11.22 -19.12 -3.89
CA ASN A 631 11.94 -18.09 -4.64
C ASN A 631 12.18 -16.80 -3.83
N LYS A 632 11.43 -16.59 -2.74
CA LYS A 632 11.63 -15.49 -1.79
C LYS A 632 12.43 -15.88 -0.55
N CYS A 633 12.71 -17.18 -0.37
CA CYS A 633 13.32 -17.69 0.84
C CYS A 633 14.81 -17.33 0.91
N VAL A 634 15.23 -16.78 2.06
CA VAL A 634 16.65 -16.48 2.33
C VAL A 634 17.36 -17.58 3.12
N LEU A 635 16.75 -18.79 3.15
CA LEU A 635 17.24 -19.98 3.87
C LEU A 635 17.60 -19.73 5.35
N CYS A 636 16.89 -18.79 5.98
CA CYS A 636 17.21 -18.37 7.35
C CYS A 636 16.96 -19.45 8.39
N GLY A 637 16.13 -20.47 8.11
CA GLY A 637 15.86 -21.59 9.00
C GLY A 637 14.86 -21.34 10.12
N GLN A 638 14.32 -20.12 10.26
CA GLN A 638 13.39 -19.81 11.36
C GLN A 638 12.14 -20.70 11.36
N CYS A 639 11.54 -20.96 10.19
CA CYS A 639 10.37 -21.83 10.09
C CYS A 639 10.70 -23.30 10.41
N VAL A 640 11.83 -23.83 9.89
CA VAL A 640 12.32 -25.17 10.21
C VAL A 640 12.53 -25.32 11.71
N ASN A 641 13.34 -24.45 12.30
CA ASN A 641 13.66 -24.50 13.71
C ASN A 641 12.41 -24.30 14.59
N PHE A 642 11.48 -23.43 14.20
CA PHE A 642 10.20 -23.31 14.88
C PHE A 642 9.43 -24.63 14.87
N THR A 643 9.25 -25.26 13.71
CA THR A 643 8.48 -26.52 13.61
C THR A 643 9.15 -27.68 14.34
N HIS A 644 10.49 -27.77 14.33
CA HIS A 644 11.24 -28.84 15.00
C HIS A 644 11.41 -28.61 16.49
N GLU A 645 11.91 -27.45 16.88
CA GLU A 645 12.29 -27.18 18.26
C GLU A 645 11.11 -26.62 19.04
N VAL A 646 10.31 -25.70 18.50
CA VAL A 646 9.27 -24.98 19.26
C VAL A 646 7.92 -25.71 19.23
N ALA A 647 7.37 -25.97 18.04
CA ALA A 647 6.08 -26.66 17.90
C ALA A 647 6.21 -28.19 18.06
N GLY A 648 7.38 -28.77 17.79
CA GLY A 648 7.61 -30.21 17.83
C GLY A 648 6.73 -30.97 16.82
N GLU A 649 6.50 -30.38 15.66
CA GLU A 649 5.72 -30.95 14.55
C GLU A 649 6.60 -31.42 13.40
N GLY A 650 7.79 -30.81 13.22
CA GLY A 650 8.72 -31.20 12.14
C GLY A 650 8.14 -31.02 10.72
N VAL A 651 7.23 -30.04 10.57
CA VAL A 651 6.49 -29.80 9.32
C VAL A 651 7.39 -29.35 8.17
N LEU A 652 8.47 -28.63 8.43
CA LEU A 652 9.40 -28.16 7.41
C LEU A 652 10.84 -28.54 7.74
N ASP A 653 11.59 -28.95 6.72
CA ASP A 653 13.02 -29.23 6.81
C ASP A 653 13.78 -28.59 5.62
N TYR A 654 15.10 -28.57 5.71
CA TYR A 654 15.99 -28.29 4.58
C TYR A 654 16.03 -29.50 3.64
N LEU A 655 15.55 -29.28 2.42
CA LEU A 655 15.63 -30.25 1.34
C LEU A 655 16.90 -30.01 0.52
N PHE A 656 17.53 -31.11 0.09
CA PHE A 656 18.76 -31.12 -0.72
C PHE A 656 19.96 -30.42 -0.05
N ARG A 657 21.04 -30.18 -0.81
CA ARG A 657 22.27 -29.50 -0.35
C ARG A 657 22.84 -28.63 -1.48
N GLY A 658 23.61 -27.60 -1.10
CA GLY A 658 24.26 -26.69 -2.06
C GLY A 658 23.25 -25.75 -2.72
N PHE A 659 23.42 -25.47 -4.01
CA PHE A 659 22.56 -24.53 -4.75
C PHE A 659 21.09 -24.96 -4.86
N ALA A 660 20.82 -26.27 -4.79
CA ALA A 660 19.44 -26.79 -4.84
C ALA A 660 18.72 -26.74 -3.47
N THR A 661 19.33 -26.16 -2.44
CA THR A 661 18.76 -26.14 -1.09
C THR A 661 17.48 -25.32 -1.06
N ARG A 662 16.40 -25.91 -0.54
CA ARG A 662 15.11 -25.23 -0.36
C ARG A 662 14.42 -25.73 0.90
N ILE A 663 13.42 -25.00 1.36
CA ILE A 663 12.59 -25.45 2.49
C ILE A 663 11.37 -26.20 1.95
N GLY A 664 10.95 -27.26 2.62
CA GLY A 664 9.70 -27.96 2.33
C GLY A 664 9.42 -29.06 3.33
N PRO A 665 8.26 -29.72 3.23
CA PRO A 665 7.97 -30.90 4.03
C PRO A 665 9.03 -32.00 3.87
N PRO A 666 9.33 -32.77 4.93
CA PRO A 666 10.24 -33.90 4.85
C PRO A 666 9.92 -34.84 3.69
N LEU A 667 10.93 -35.52 3.15
CA LEU A 667 10.82 -36.40 1.97
C LEU A 667 10.42 -35.71 0.65
N GLY A 668 10.24 -34.38 0.65
CA GLY A 668 9.88 -33.62 -0.55
C GLY A 668 8.40 -33.70 -0.91
N GLU A 669 7.54 -33.98 0.07
CA GLU A 669 6.08 -33.93 -0.08
C GLU A 669 5.58 -32.48 -0.24
N SER A 670 4.30 -32.32 -0.60
CA SER A 670 3.68 -30.99 -0.74
C SER A 670 3.17 -30.48 0.60
N LEU A 671 3.14 -29.16 0.79
CA LEU A 671 2.69 -28.54 2.04
C LEU A 671 1.24 -28.90 2.40
N GLY A 672 0.40 -29.20 1.41
CA GLY A 672 -0.98 -29.66 1.60
C GLY A 672 -1.11 -31.03 2.24
N SER A 673 -0.03 -31.83 2.28
CA SER A 673 0.02 -33.10 3.02
C SER A 673 0.56 -32.93 4.45
N ALA A 674 1.08 -31.75 4.80
CA ALA A 674 1.59 -31.50 6.13
C ALA A 674 0.46 -31.45 7.15
N GLU A 675 0.59 -32.23 8.22
CA GLU A 675 -0.28 -32.17 9.38
C GLU A 675 0.43 -31.37 10.49
N GLY A 676 -0.24 -30.33 10.97
CA GLY A 676 0.29 -29.45 12.01
C GLY A 676 -0.82 -28.55 12.55
N ARG A 677 -0.62 -28.03 13.77
CA ARG A 677 -1.54 -27.11 14.44
C ARG A 677 -0.99 -25.69 14.51
N PHE A 678 0.24 -25.49 14.06
CA PHE A 678 0.95 -24.20 14.05
C PHE A 678 1.53 -23.87 12.68
N ILE A 679 0.95 -24.40 11.60
CA ILE A 679 1.43 -24.17 10.23
C ILE A 679 1.38 -22.68 9.90
N GLY A 680 0.35 -21.98 10.35
CA GLY A 680 0.18 -20.55 10.15
C GLY A 680 1.19 -19.69 10.91
N GLU A 681 1.78 -20.19 12.00
CA GLU A 681 2.82 -19.47 12.73
C GLU A 681 4.09 -19.29 11.89
N MET A 682 4.29 -20.16 10.90
CA MET A 682 5.38 -20.06 9.94
C MET A 682 5.33 -18.75 9.12
N ILE A 683 4.15 -18.14 8.97
CA ILE A 683 3.96 -16.85 8.31
C ILE A 683 4.63 -15.74 9.14
N ASP A 684 4.40 -15.72 10.46
CA ASP A 684 4.88 -14.66 11.35
C ASP A 684 6.37 -14.79 11.70
N VAL A 685 6.92 -16.01 11.69
CA VAL A 685 8.37 -16.23 11.86
C VAL A 685 9.15 -16.04 10.56
N CYS A 686 8.49 -16.00 9.39
CA CYS A 686 9.17 -15.78 8.12
C CYS A 686 9.54 -14.29 7.96
N PRO A 687 10.83 -13.89 7.97
CA PRO A 687 11.21 -12.48 7.93
C PRO A 687 11.08 -11.85 6.54
N VAL A 688 10.81 -12.64 5.49
CA VAL A 688 10.91 -12.21 4.08
C VAL A 688 9.65 -12.46 3.25
N GLY A 689 8.60 -13.04 3.86
CA GLY A 689 7.35 -13.35 3.15
C GLY A 689 7.48 -14.47 2.12
N ALA A 690 8.39 -15.43 2.37
CA ALA A 690 8.43 -16.69 1.62
C ALA A 690 7.29 -17.63 2.01
N ILE A 691 6.73 -17.46 3.20
CA ILE A 691 5.54 -18.17 3.67
C ILE A 691 4.47 -17.10 3.90
N THR A 692 3.34 -17.24 3.22
CA THR A 692 2.28 -16.22 3.21
C THR A 692 0.90 -16.84 3.41
N GLU A 693 -0.01 -16.05 3.96
CA GLU A 693 -1.40 -16.47 4.16
C GLU A 693 -2.21 -16.35 2.86
N LYS A 694 -3.04 -17.36 2.59
CA LYS A 694 -4.11 -17.29 1.60
C LYS A 694 -5.29 -16.54 2.20
N LEU A 695 -5.31 -15.23 1.98
CA LEU A 695 -6.34 -14.35 2.53
C LEU A 695 -7.71 -14.66 1.92
N PRO A 696 -8.82 -14.57 2.69
CA PRO A 696 -10.17 -14.92 2.25
C PRO A 696 -10.83 -13.82 1.39
N PHE A 697 -10.05 -13.08 0.62
CA PHE A 697 -10.55 -12.03 -0.27
C PHE A 697 -10.60 -12.54 -1.71
N VAL A 698 -11.62 -12.11 -2.46
CA VAL A 698 -11.70 -12.35 -3.91
C VAL A 698 -10.40 -11.93 -4.58
N LYS A 699 -9.86 -10.79 -4.15
CA LYS A 699 -8.52 -10.36 -4.50
C LYS A 699 -7.82 -9.67 -3.33
N PRO A 700 -6.71 -10.21 -2.80
CA PRO A 700 -5.98 -9.55 -1.73
C PRO A 700 -5.01 -8.50 -2.29
N GLY A 701 -4.89 -7.37 -1.59
CA GLY A 701 -3.92 -6.31 -1.84
C GLY A 701 -2.83 -6.26 -0.75
N PRO A 702 -1.63 -5.75 -1.04
CA PRO A 702 -0.53 -5.68 -0.08
C PRO A 702 -0.75 -4.56 0.93
N TRP A 703 -1.86 -4.49 1.65
CA TRP A 703 -2.18 -3.32 2.46
C TRP A 703 -1.30 -3.19 3.71
N LYS A 704 -0.89 -1.96 4.05
CA LYS A 704 -0.23 -1.67 5.32
C LYS A 704 -1.24 -1.69 6.47
N THR A 705 -1.37 -2.84 7.11
CA THR A 705 -2.28 -3.05 8.24
C THR A 705 -1.76 -2.47 9.55
N LYS A 706 -2.68 -2.19 10.46
CA LYS A 706 -2.42 -1.84 11.86
C LYS A 706 -2.81 -3.03 12.74
N PRO A 707 -1.92 -3.53 13.60
CA PRO A 707 -2.28 -4.56 14.57
C PRO A 707 -3.15 -3.94 15.68
N VAL A 708 -4.25 -4.59 15.99
CA VAL A 708 -5.08 -4.30 17.18
C VAL A 708 -5.01 -5.53 18.08
N LYS A 709 -4.52 -5.33 19.30
CA LYS A 709 -4.40 -6.41 20.27
C LYS A 709 -5.78 -6.87 20.70
N THR A 710 -5.98 -8.18 20.76
CA THR A 710 -7.21 -8.82 21.19
C THR A 710 -6.90 -10.20 21.78
N VAL A 711 -7.95 -10.97 22.09
CA VAL A 711 -7.85 -12.31 22.64
C VAL A 711 -8.67 -13.29 21.81
N CYS A 712 -8.11 -14.49 21.59
CA CYS A 712 -8.79 -15.58 20.90
C CYS A 712 -9.87 -16.20 21.79
N ASN A 713 -11.09 -16.32 21.28
CA ASN A 713 -12.21 -17.01 21.94
C ASN A 713 -12.40 -18.46 21.46
N GLY A 714 -11.50 -18.98 20.63
CA GLY A 714 -11.65 -20.32 20.02
C GLY A 714 -11.49 -21.49 21.00
N CYS A 715 -10.81 -21.29 22.12
CA CYS A 715 -10.66 -22.31 23.14
C CYS A 715 -10.42 -21.72 24.53
N SER A 716 -10.13 -22.59 25.47
CA SER A 716 -9.89 -22.23 26.87
C SER A 716 -8.70 -21.30 27.08
N LEU A 717 -7.71 -21.32 26.21
CA LEU A 717 -6.43 -20.70 26.53
C LEU A 717 -6.50 -19.17 26.48
N ALA A 718 -7.46 -18.60 25.74
CA ALA A 718 -7.66 -17.16 25.63
C ALA A 718 -6.36 -16.43 25.21
N CYS A 719 -5.77 -16.89 24.12
CA CYS A 719 -4.45 -16.45 23.66
C CYS A 719 -4.48 -14.97 23.28
N GLU A 720 -3.47 -14.20 23.71
CA GLU A 720 -3.30 -12.85 23.17
C GLU A 720 -2.86 -12.95 21.71
N MET A 721 -3.54 -12.20 20.86
CA MET A 721 -3.27 -12.15 19.43
C MET A 721 -3.47 -10.72 18.92
N ASN A 722 -2.91 -10.44 17.75
CA ASN A 722 -3.19 -9.24 17.00
C ASN A 722 -4.20 -9.57 15.90
N VAL A 723 -5.15 -8.67 15.69
CA VAL A 723 -5.94 -8.60 14.48
C VAL A 723 -5.40 -7.46 13.63
N GLU A 724 -4.99 -7.79 12.42
CA GLU A 724 -4.42 -6.86 11.45
C GLU A 724 -5.55 -6.20 10.66
N ILE A 725 -5.73 -4.90 10.88
CA ILE A 725 -6.84 -4.13 10.30
C ILE A 725 -6.30 -3.15 9.26
N TYR A 726 -6.98 -3.07 8.12
CA TYR A 726 -6.81 -2.03 7.13
C TYR A 726 -8.15 -1.32 6.91
N ASP A 727 -8.24 -0.06 7.31
CA ASP A 727 -9.43 0.79 7.12
C ASP A 727 -10.75 0.14 7.57
N GLY A 728 -10.76 -0.42 8.78
CA GLY A 728 -11.90 -1.15 9.35
C GLY A 728 -12.10 -2.56 8.79
N MET A 729 -11.41 -2.93 7.71
CA MET A 729 -11.41 -4.28 7.16
C MET A 729 -10.39 -5.14 7.89
N LEU A 730 -10.84 -6.30 8.32
CA LEU A 730 -10.00 -7.29 8.96
C LEU A 730 -9.24 -8.09 7.92
N VAL A 731 -7.92 -8.01 7.92
CA VAL A 731 -7.06 -8.68 6.94
C VAL A 731 -6.65 -10.06 7.45
N ARG A 732 -5.97 -10.11 8.59
CA ARG A 732 -5.49 -11.37 9.19
C ARG A 732 -5.35 -11.32 10.71
N ALA A 733 -5.06 -12.48 11.31
CA ALA A 733 -4.57 -12.56 12.68
C ALA A 733 -3.07 -12.82 12.68
N SER A 734 -2.37 -12.30 13.69
CA SER A 734 -0.93 -12.47 13.91
C SER A 734 -0.62 -12.59 15.40
N ARG A 735 0.57 -13.09 15.72
CA ARG A 735 1.02 -13.23 17.11
C ARG A 735 1.33 -11.88 17.75
N VAL A 736 1.30 -11.84 19.09
CA VAL A 736 1.79 -10.71 19.89
C VAL A 736 3.16 -11.11 20.45
N GLU A 737 4.20 -10.39 20.04
CA GLU A 737 5.61 -10.75 20.31
C GLU A 737 5.93 -10.86 21.82
N ASN A 738 5.34 -10.00 22.65
CA ASN A 738 5.54 -9.97 24.11
C ASN A 738 4.34 -10.55 24.88
N SER A 739 3.58 -11.47 24.28
CA SER A 739 2.49 -12.15 24.95
C SER A 739 2.94 -13.33 25.81
N TRP A 740 2.07 -13.78 26.71
CA TRP A 740 2.31 -14.97 27.51
C TRP A 740 2.29 -16.28 26.70
N ASN A 741 1.53 -16.32 25.60
CA ASN A 741 1.43 -17.46 24.68
C ASN A 741 2.54 -17.48 23.63
N ARG A 742 3.12 -16.32 23.29
CA ARG A 742 4.17 -16.07 22.27
C ARG A 742 3.79 -16.43 20.82
N HIS A 743 3.07 -17.52 20.62
CA HIS A 743 2.62 -18.07 19.36
C HIS A 743 1.09 -18.28 19.39
N ILE A 744 0.49 -18.42 18.21
CA ILE A 744 -0.94 -18.73 18.08
C ILE A 744 -1.13 -19.98 17.21
N CYS A 745 -2.12 -20.80 17.55
CA CYS A 745 -2.44 -22.00 16.76
C CYS A 745 -3.26 -21.66 15.50
N ASP A 746 -3.38 -22.62 14.59
CA ASP A 746 -4.08 -22.46 13.32
C ASP A 746 -5.58 -22.16 13.50
N HIS A 747 -6.21 -22.73 14.54
CA HIS A 747 -7.60 -22.38 14.89
C HIS A 747 -7.74 -20.90 15.31
N CYS A 748 -6.75 -20.37 16.02
CA CYS A 748 -6.73 -18.95 16.40
C CYS A 748 -6.58 -18.05 15.17
N ARG A 749 -5.86 -18.51 14.15
CA ARG A 749 -5.46 -17.72 12.98
C ARG A 749 -6.46 -17.79 11.82
N PHE A 750 -6.89 -18.99 11.45
CA PHE A 750 -7.63 -19.25 10.22
C PHE A 750 -9.12 -19.51 10.44
N ASP A 751 -9.48 -20.24 11.50
CA ASP A 751 -10.88 -20.56 11.77
C ASP A 751 -11.68 -19.33 12.24
N ARG A 752 -10.97 -18.23 12.57
CA ARG A 752 -11.47 -16.87 12.90
C ARG A 752 -12.93 -16.89 13.38
N PRO A 753 -13.26 -17.56 14.51
CA PRO A 753 -14.66 -17.74 14.92
C PRO A 753 -15.39 -16.42 15.17
N TRP A 754 -14.65 -15.32 15.37
CA TRP A 754 -15.06 -13.92 15.52
C TRP A 754 -15.21 -13.11 14.20
N ALA A 755 -14.81 -13.67 13.04
CA ALA A 755 -14.93 -13.00 11.74
C ALA A 755 -16.26 -13.30 11.04
N GLU A 756 -16.82 -14.48 11.29
CA GLU A 756 -18.06 -14.97 10.69
C GLU A 756 -19.33 -14.54 11.44
N ASP A 757 -19.22 -13.62 12.40
CA ASP A 757 -20.30 -13.37 13.35
C ASP A 757 -21.61 -12.96 12.70
N LEU A 758 -22.67 -13.63 13.15
CA LEU A 758 -24.05 -13.21 13.04
C LEU A 758 -24.14 -11.74 13.43
N THR A 759 -24.40 -10.83 12.50
CA THR A 759 -24.55 -9.39 12.79
C THR A 759 -25.98 -9.03 13.21
N GLN A 760 -26.88 -10.01 13.12
CA GLN A 760 -28.29 -9.90 13.42
C GLN A 760 -28.80 -11.22 14.00
N PRO A 761 -29.87 -11.21 14.83
CA PRO A 761 -30.45 -12.42 15.38
C PRO A 761 -30.96 -13.36 14.29
N LEU A 762 -30.90 -14.67 14.54
CA LEU A 762 -31.53 -15.68 13.71
C LEU A 762 -32.66 -16.34 14.47
N LEU A 763 -33.86 -16.39 13.88
CA LEU A 763 -34.95 -17.22 14.37
C LEU A 763 -35.06 -18.48 13.51
N ASN A 764 -34.86 -19.64 14.10
CA ASN A 764 -34.89 -20.95 13.42
C ASN A 764 -33.97 -20.99 12.18
N GLY A 765 -32.77 -20.41 12.31
CA GLY A 765 -31.78 -20.33 11.23
C GLY A 765 -32.04 -19.24 10.18
N LYS A 766 -33.09 -18.42 10.30
CA LYS A 766 -33.39 -17.30 9.39
C LYS A 766 -33.12 -15.95 10.04
N PRO A 767 -32.49 -14.99 9.34
CA PRO A 767 -32.25 -13.66 9.92
C PRO A 767 -33.54 -12.90 10.25
N VAL A 768 -33.56 -12.22 11.40
CA VAL A 768 -34.65 -11.36 11.87
C VAL A 768 -34.10 -10.02 12.40
N SER A 769 -34.92 -8.99 12.43
CA SER A 769 -34.56 -7.70 13.02
C SER A 769 -34.43 -7.77 14.55
N TRP A 770 -33.70 -6.83 15.14
CA TRP A 770 -33.57 -6.73 16.60
C TRP A 770 -34.92 -6.48 17.31
N GLU A 771 -35.84 -5.75 16.67
CA GLU A 771 -37.19 -5.54 17.20
C GLU A 771 -38.04 -6.82 17.15
N GLU A 772 -37.84 -7.68 16.15
CA GLU A 772 -38.44 -9.01 16.10
C GLU A 772 -37.86 -9.94 17.17
N ALA A 773 -36.56 -9.89 17.42
CA ALA A 773 -35.91 -10.62 18.50
C ALA A 773 -36.43 -10.19 19.88
N LYS A 774 -36.53 -8.88 20.15
CA LYS A 774 -37.12 -8.34 21.39
C LYS A 774 -38.56 -8.82 21.58
N ARG A 775 -39.36 -8.80 20.53
CA ARG A 775 -40.74 -9.27 20.57
C ARG A 775 -40.83 -10.77 20.84
N PHE A 776 -39.98 -11.58 20.22
CA PHE A 776 -39.89 -13.02 20.52
C PHE A 776 -39.58 -13.28 21.99
N ILE A 777 -38.63 -12.53 22.56
CA ILE A 777 -38.25 -12.60 23.98
C ILE A 777 -39.42 -12.14 24.87
N ALA A 778 -40.14 -11.09 24.50
CA ALA A 778 -41.22 -10.54 25.32
C ALA A 778 -42.50 -11.38 25.31
N GLU A 779 -42.81 -12.05 24.21
CA GLU A 779 -44.10 -12.74 24.00
C GLU A 779 -44.08 -14.23 24.39
N ARG A 780 -42.90 -14.79 24.71
CA ARG A 780 -42.74 -16.23 24.94
C ARG A 780 -42.04 -16.53 26.26
N SER A 781 -42.34 -17.70 26.81
CA SER A 781 -41.48 -18.35 27.80
C SER A 781 -40.32 -19.00 27.07
N TYR A 782 -39.09 -18.74 27.51
CA TYR A 782 -37.90 -19.29 26.88
C TYR A 782 -36.89 -19.77 27.92
N ALA A 783 -35.98 -20.63 27.49
CA ALA A 783 -34.75 -20.93 28.21
C ALA A 783 -33.59 -20.16 27.62
N LEU A 784 -32.73 -19.63 28.49
CA LEU A 784 -31.51 -18.93 28.08
C LEU A 784 -30.35 -19.94 28.01
N ILE A 785 -29.77 -20.09 26.82
CA ILE A 785 -28.63 -20.97 26.58
C ILE A 785 -27.38 -20.11 26.40
N LEU A 786 -26.42 -20.31 27.31
CA LEU A 786 -25.11 -19.67 27.25
C LEU A 786 -24.11 -20.58 26.54
N THR A 787 -23.41 -20.04 25.56
CA THR A 787 -22.35 -20.75 24.83
C THR A 787 -20.97 -20.42 25.41
N PRO A 788 -19.94 -21.22 25.12
CA PRO A 788 -18.56 -20.92 25.48
C PRO A 788 -17.99 -19.68 24.78
N GLU A 789 -18.74 -18.96 23.94
CA GLU A 789 -18.26 -17.78 23.22
C GLU A 789 -18.35 -16.50 24.07
N LEU A 790 -19.04 -16.56 25.22
CA LEU A 790 -19.26 -15.42 26.13
C LEU A 790 -18.08 -15.17 27.07
N THR A 791 -17.91 -13.91 27.43
CA THR A 791 -17.01 -13.50 28.53
C THR A 791 -17.57 -13.91 29.90
N ASN A 792 -16.69 -14.02 30.91
CA ASN A 792 -17.12 -14.31 32.29
C ASN A 792 -18.05 -13.19 32.83
N GLU A 793 -17.83 -11.94 32.42
CA GLU A 793 -18.64 -10.78 32.76
C GLU A 793 -20.04 -10.85 32.16
N GLU A 794 -20.18 -11.23 30.89
CA GLU A 794 -21.48 -11.46 30.24
C GLU A 794 -22.22 -12.61 30.89
N ILE A 795 -21.53 -13.73 31.17
CA ILE A 795 -22.12 -14.87 31.88
C ILE A 795 -22.68 -14.42 33.24
N ALA A 796 -21.91 -13.65 34.02
CA ALA A 796 -22.34 -13.16 35.32
C ALA A 796 -23.56 -12.23 35.24
N ARG A 797 -23.59 -11.31 34.26
CA ARG A 797 -24.71 -10.37 34.09
C ARG A 797 -25.96 -11.06 33.52
N LEU A 798 -25.82 -11.90 32.51
CA LEU A 798 -26.93 -12.67 31.94
C LEU A 798 -27.52 -13.64 32.95
N LYS A 799 -26.69 -14.18 33.85
CA LYS A 799 -27.16 -14.93 35.01
C LYS A 799 -27.99 -14.06 35.96
N ALA A 800 -27.48 -12.90 36.35
CA ALA A 800 -28.23 -11.99 37.23
C ALA A 800 -29.58 -11.59 36.61
N PHE A 801 -29.60 -11.31 35.31
CA PHE A 801 -30.84 -11.07 34.54
C PHE A 801 -31.78 -12.28 34.57
N ALA A 802 -31.27 -13.48 34.28
CA ALA A 802 -32.08 -14.70 34.28
C ALA A 802 -32.65 -15.00 35.67
N GLU A 803 -31.87 -14.80 36.75
CA GLU A 803 -32.32 -14.92 38.13
C GLU A 803 -33.40 -13.89 38.48
N GLU A 804 -33.25 -12.64 38.06
CA GLU A 804 -34.25 -11.58 38.28
C GLU A 804 -35.57 -11.90 37.58
N LYS A 805 -35.52 -12.46 36.36
CA LYS A 805 -36.70 -12.77 35.55
C LYS A 805 -37.24 -14.18 35.75
N GLY A 806 -36.59 -15.03 36.55
CA GLY A 806 -36.97 -16.43 36.76
C GLY A 806 -36.82 -17.32 35.52
N ILE A 807 -35.87 -17.00 34.64
CA ILE A 807 -35.61 -17.71 33.39
C ILE A 807 -34.66 -18.89 33.64
N PRO A 808 -35.00 -20.13 33.21
CA PRO A 808 -34.07 -21.25 33.33
C PRO A 808 -32.87 -21.05 32.42
N ILE A 809 -31.67 -21.19 32.99
CA ILE A 809 -30.40 -21.01 32.29
C ILE A 809 -29.68 -22.36 32.12
N GLY A 810 -29.11 -22.58 30.94
CA GLY A 810 -28.39 -23.80 30.60
C GLY A 810 -27.21 -23.56 29.68
N SER A 811 -26.44 -24.62 29.42
CA SER A 811 -25.30 -24.58 28.51
C SER A 811 -25.05 -25.94 27.85
N THR A 812 -24.47 -25.91 26.66
CA THR A 812 -24.13 -27.09 25.86
C THR A 812 -22.69 -27.60 26.06
N VAL A 813 -22.03 -27.23 27.17
CA VAL A 813 -20.63 -27.55 27.47
C VAL A 813 -20.42 -29.02 27.86
N SER A 814 -19.31 -29.63 27.40
CA SER A 814 -18.80 -30.92 27.89
C SER A 814 -17.60 -30.79 28.84
N GLY A 815 -17.81 -31.09 30.13
CA GLY A 815 -16.87 -31.72 31.09
C GLY A 815 -15.53 -31.08 31.51
N GLY A 816 -15.48 -30.50 32.72
CA GLY A 816 -14.31 -30.44 33.63
C GLY A 816 -13.71 -29.05 33.96
N SER A 817 -12.97 -28.95 35.07
CA SER A 817 -12.32 -27.72 35.55
C SER A 817 -10.81 -27.94 35.77
N SER A 818 -9.96 -27.12 35.14
CA SER A 818 -8.52 -27.06 35.46
C SER A 818 -8.28 -26.32 36.78
N THR A 819 -7.27 -26.75 37.54
CA THR A 819 -6.84 -26.12 38.82
C THR A 819 -5.41 -25.58 38.79
N ALA A 820 -4.69 -25.77 37.68
CA ALA A 820 -3.29 -25.40 37.52
C ALA A 820 -3.12 -24.01 36.91
N THR A 821 -2.23 -23.17 37.48
CA THR A 821 -1.84 -21.88 36.89
C THR A 821 -0.73 -22.01 35.85
N LEU A 822 -0.47 -20.95 35.07
CA LEU A 822 0.61 -20.95 34.07
C LEU A 822 1.97 -21.03 34.75
N GLU A 823 2.08 -20.43 35.94
CA GLU A 823 3.28 -20.48 36.76
C GLU A 823 3.51 -21.91 37.27
N ASP A 824 2.44 -22.63 37.62
CA ASP A 824 2.53 -24.05 37.97
C ASP A 824 3.02 -24.87 36.77
N ILE A 825 2.50 -24.60 35.56
CA ILE A 825 2.95 -25.27 34.33
C ILE A 825 4.44 -24.98 34.12
N ARG A 826 4.85 -23.72 34.15
CA ARG A 826 6.24 -23.30 33.90
C ARG A 826 7.22 -23.93 34.89
N ASN A 827 6.88 -23.96 36.18
CA ASN A 827 7.74 -24.47 37.23
C ASN A 827 7.75 -26.00 37.34
N ALA A 828 6.75 -26.68 36.76
CA ALA A 828 6.72 -28.14 36.71
C ALA A 828 7.82 -28.69 35.80
N LYS A 829 8.57 -29.69 36.30
CA LYS A 829 9.48 -30.52 35.48
C LYS A 829 8.77 -31.76 34.93
N ARG A 830 7.72 -32.22 35.62
CA ARG A 830 6.91 -33.39 35.29
C ARG A 830 5.43 -33.02 35.25
N VAL A 831 4.70 -33.49 34.26
CA VAL A 831 3.27 -33.18 34.09
C VAL A 831 2.47 -34.46 33.86
N LEU A 832 1.36 -34.59 34.57
CA LEU A 832 0.32 -35.57 34.29
C LEU A 832 -0.74 -34.85 33.45
N LEU A 833 -1.00 -35.31 32.22
CA LEU A 833 -1.98 -34.67 31.32
C LEU A 833 -3.33 -35.41 31.15
N LYS A 834 -4.44 -34.83 31.66
CA LYS A 834 -5.83 -35.27 31.40
C LYS A 834 -6.55 -34.26 30.49
N ALA A 835 -5.87 -33.86 29.42
CA ALA A 835 -6.42 -33.05 28.36
C ALA A 835 -5.78 -33.51 27.06
N SER A 836 -6.52 -33.49 25.96
CA SER A 836 -5.94 -33.87 24.68
C SER A 836 -5.10 -32.70 24.12
N PRO A 837 -3.77 -32.85 23.89
CA PRO A 837 -2.99 -31.86 23.15
C PRO A 837 -3.59 -31.55 21.77
N GLU A 838 -4.26 -32.53 21.16
CA GLU A 838 -4.94 -32.38 19.87
C GLU A 838 -6.10 -31.40 19.92
N LYS A 839 -6.81 -31.33 21.05
CA LYS A 839 -7.91 -30.37 21.25
C LYS A 839 -7.41 -29.00 21.72
N PHE A 840 -6.25 -28.92 22.36
CA PHE A 840 -5.67 -27.68 22.87
C PHE A 840 -4.21 -27.51 22.41
N PRO A 841 -3.99 -27.17 21.12
CA PRO A 841 -2.66 -27.23 20.53
C PRO A 841 -1.58 -26.42 21.26
N LEU A 842 -1.94 -25.28 21.86
CA LEU A 842 -0.99 -24.44 22.61
C LEU A 842 -0.49 -25.08 23.92
N LEU A 843 -1.18 -26.09 24.45
CA LEU A 843 -0.61 -26.92 25.51
C LEU A 843 0.68 -27.60 25.03
N LYS A 844 0.78 -27.98 23.75
CA LYS A 844 1.99 -28.58 23.19
C LYS A 844 3.21 -27.66 23.35
N ILE A 845 3.05 -26.36 23.07
CA ILE A 845 4.10 -25.35 23.25
C ILE A 845 4.41 -25.11 24.74
N LEU A 846 3.38 -24.99 25.59
CA LEU A 846 3.56 -24.75 27.02
C LEU A 846 4.23 -25.93 27.76
N LEU A 847 4.00 -27.16 27.29
CA LEU A 847 4.54 -28.39 27.85
C LEU A 847 5.94 -28.76 27.31
N LYS A 848 6.48 -27.98 26.37
CA LYS A 848 7.80 -28.22 25.78
C LYS A 848 8.89 -28.35 26.87
N GLY A 849 9.70 -29.41 26.75
CA GLY A 849 10.82 -29.69 27.67
C GLY A 849 10.41 -30.27 29.03
N LYS A 850 9.13 -30.60 29.24
CA LYS A 850 8.63 -31.25 30.46
C LYS A 850 8.46 -32.76 30.23
N GLU A 851 8.70 -33.55 31.26
CA GLU A 851 8.49 -35.00 31.21
C GLU A 851 6.99 -35.31 31.43
N ILE A 852 6.30 -35.80 30.39
CA ILE A 852 4.91 -36.27 30.52
C ILE A 852 4.95 -37.65 31.17
N VAL A 853 4.35 -37.76 32.35
CA VAL A 853 4.45 -38.96 33.19
C VAL A 853 3.38 -40.00 32.82
N GLU A 854 2.17 -39.56 32.46
CA GLU A 854 1.04 -40.41 32.05
C GLU A 854 -0.03 -39.59 31.28
N GLU A 855 -0.73 -40.23 30.34
CA GLU A 855 -1.80 -39.65 29.50
C GLU A 855 -3.16 -40.33 29.81
N GLU A 856 -4.28 -39.61 29.62
CA GLU A 856 -5.66 -40.12 29.81
C GLU A 856 -6.00 -40.67 31.21
N TYR A 857 -5.23 -40.32 32.25
CA TYR A 857 -5.52 -40.75 33.62
C TYR A 857 -6.75 -40.01 34.21
N ASP A 858 -7.51 -40.69 35.05
CA ASP A 858 -8.42 -40.06 36.01
C ASP A 858 -7.65 -39.85 37.33
N VAL A 859 -7.41 -38.62 37.84
CA VAL A 859 -7.35 -38.26 39.30
C VAL A 859 -6.78 -36.85 39.59
N ALA A 860 -7.09 -36.35 40.80
CA ALA A 860 -6.96 -35.01 41.40
C ALA A 860 -5.58 -34.61 41.98
N VAL A 861 -5.43 -33.30 42.26
CA VAL A 861 -4.25 -32.61 42.83
C VAL A 861 -3.98 -33.03 44.29
N LEU A 862 -2.73 -33.38 44.62
CA LEU A 862 -2.29 -33.60 45.99
C LEU A 862 -1.87 -32.27 46.64
N GLU A 863 -2.74 -31.68 47.45
CA GLU A 863 -2.34 -30.66 48.43
C GLU A 863 -2.20 -31.32 49.81
N GLY A 864 -0.98 -31.73 50.17
CA GLY A 864 -0.69 -32.26 51.51
C GLY A 864 0.61 -33.08 51.57
N PRO A 865 1.24 -33.22 52.75
CA PRO A 865 2.60 -33.74 52.87
C PRO A 865 2.61 -35.26 52.73
N ALA A 866 2.49 -35.75 51.51
CA ALA A 866 2.91 -37.10 51.14
C ALA A 866 4.36 -37.04 50.67
N GLN A 867 5.18 -37.98 51.14
CA GLN A 867 6.60 -38.13 50.82
C GLN A 867 6.87 -38.20 49.29
N PRO A 868 8.09 -37.85 48.86
CA PRO A 868 8.33 -37.07 47.66
C PRO A 868 8.30 -37.91 46.37
N LEU A 869 7.44 -37.52 45.43
CA LEU A 869 7.98 -37.30 44.10
C LEU A 869 8.97 -36.14 44.25
N GLU A 870 10.27 -36.34 44.02
CA GLU A 870 11.31 -35.31 44.19
C GLU A 870 11.18 -34.11 43.22
N VAL A 871 10.00 -33.93 42.62
CA VAL A 871 9.73 -32.93 41.59
C VAL A 871 8.25 -32.54 41.61
N PRO A 872 7.90 -31.24 41.54
CA PRO A 872 6.50 -30.80 41.46
C PRO A 872 5.82 -31.39 40.21
N THR A 873 4.71 -32.09 40.43
CA THR A 873 3.87 -32.72 39.40
C THR A 873 2.55 -31.95 39.27
N LEU A 874 2.19 -31.60 38.03
CA LEU A 874 1.00 -30.80 37.71
C LEU A 874 -0.06 -31.59 36.93
N ILE A 875 -1.34 -31.28 37.15
CA ILE A 875 -2.52 -31.91 36.51
C ILE A 875 -3.24 -30.87 35.65
N LEU A 876 -3.45 -31.15 34.35
CA LEU A 876 -4.15 -30.27 33.40
C LEU A 876 -5.44 -30.92 32.86
N HIS A 877 -6.56 -30.19 32.85
CA HIS A 877 -7.91 -30.63 32.42
C HIS A 877 -8.56 -29.62 31.43
N GLU A 878 -9.55 -30.04 30.62
CA GLU A 878 -10.19 -29.25 29.53
C GLU A 878 -11.03 -28.00 29.98
N GLY A 879 -10.96 -26.86 29.23
CA GLY A 879 -12.00 -25.79 29.11
C GLY A 879 -11.98 -24.51 30.01
N VAL A 880 -12.03 -23.26 29.47
CA VAL A 880 -12.15 -21.98 30.27
C VAL A 880 -13.56 -21.47 30.37
N ASN A 881 -14.21 -21.24 29.23
CA ASN A 881 -15.59 -20.73 29.29
C ASN A 881 -16.52 -21.84 29.78
N ALA A 882 -16.12 -23.11 29.60
CA ALA A 882 -16.65 -24.26 30.32
C ALA A 882 -16.51 -24.12 31.85
N ALA A 883 -15.32 -23.81 32.36
CA ALA A 883 -15.08 -23.65 33.79
C ALA A 883 -15.83 -22.46 34.39
N GLY A 884 -15.96 -21.34 33.66
CA GLY A 884 -16.77 -20.19 34.06
C GLY A 884 -18.26 -20.54 34.17
N ILE A 885 -18.81 -21.20 33.14
CA ILE A 885 -20.20 -21.69 33.09
C ILE A 885 -20.46 -22.72 34.21
N ILE A 886 -19.55 -23.68 34.41
CA ILE A 886 -19.67 -24.70 35.47
C ILE A 886 -19.57 -24.08 36.87
N LYS A 887 -18.63 -23.17 37.11
CA LYS A 887 -18.53 -22.42 38.40
C LYS A 887 -19.76 -21.57 38.66
N ALA A 888 -20.40 -21.05 37.61
CA ALA A 888 -21.66 -20.34 37.70
C ALA A 888 -22.86 -21.27 38.03
N GLY A 889 -22.65 -22.59 38.06
CA GLY A 889 -23.67 -23.61 38.33
C GLY A 889 -24.51 -23.95 37.11
N ILE A 890 -24.07 -23.57 35.90
CA ILE A 890 -24.82 -23.72 34.66
C ILE A 890 -24.38 -25.03 34.00
N GLY A 891 -25.31 -25.97 33.82
CA GLY A 891 -25.00 -27.27 33.23
C GLY A 891 -26.24 -27.95 32.66
N GLY A 892 -26.08 -28.60 31.52
CA GLY A 892 -27.18 -29.22 30.78
C GLY A 892 -28.07 -28.21 30.05
N ILE A 893 -28.92 -28.71 29.16
CA ILE A 893 -29.89 -27.91 28.40
C ILE A 893 -31.25 -28.07 29.11
N PRO A 894 -31.85 -27.00 29.65
CA PRO A 894 -33.19 -27.06 30.23
C PRO A 894 -34.25 -27.37 29.15
N GLU A 895 -35.34 -28.03 29.54
CA GLU A 895 -36.49 -28.27 28.65
C GLU A 895 -37.31 -26.98 28.51
N SER A 896 -37.58 -26.57 27.27
CA SER A 896 -38.39 -25.38 26.95
C SER A 896 -38.96 -25.49 25.53
N GLU A 897 -40.11 -24.85 25.27
CA GLU A 897 -40.72 -24.77 23.94
C GLU A 897 -40.00 -23.76 23.02
N ALA A 898 -39.30 -22.80 23.62
CA ALA A 898 -38.48 -21.82 22.93
C ALA A 898 -37.12 -21.63 23.63
N TYR A 899 -36.09 -21.36 22.84
CA TYR A 899 -34.71 -21.21 23.29
C TYR A 899 -34.14 -19.89 22.80
N VAL A 900 -33.47 -19.18 23.69
CA VAL A 900 -32.66 -18.01 23.35
C VAL A 900 -31.21 -18.42 23.54
N VAL A 901 -30.48 -18.60 22.44
CA VAL A 901 -29.07 -19.02 22.44
C VAL A 901 -28.21 -17.80 22.20
N ILE A 902 -27.27 -17.51 23.09
CA ILE A 902 -26.31 -16.42 22.88
C ILE A 902 -25.01 -17.01 22.32
N GLY A 903 -24.70 -16.73 21.05
CA GLY A 903 -23.59 -17.34 20.29
C GLY A 903 -24.04 -18.52 19.43
N ARG A 904 -23.11 -19.39 18.99
CA ARG A 904 -23.44 -20.49 18.08
C ARG A 904 -24.11 -21.68 18.79
N PRO A 905 -25.27 -22.18 18.31
CA PRO A 905 -25.89 -23.38 18.87
C PRO A 905 -25.06 -24.62 18.53
N GLY A 906 -24.48 -25.27 19.54
CA GLY A 906 -23.65 -26.48 19.36
C GLY A 906 -24.43 -27.79 19.14
N LYS A 907 -25.77 -27.76 19.23
CA LYS A 907 -26.69 -28.90 19.03
C LYS A 907 -28.05 -28.41 18.54
N GLU A 908 -28.78 -29.25 17.80
CA GLU A 908 -30.19 -28.99 17.50
C GLU A 908 -31.04 -29.03 18.78
N LEU A 909 -31.87 -28.01 18.96
CA LEU A 909 -32.78 -27.87 20.10
C LEU A 909 -34.22 -28.19 19.66
N PRO A 910 -35.04 -28.83 20.51
CA PRO A 910 -36.35 -29.38 20.12
C PRO A 910 -37.49 -28.33 20.00
N GLY A 911 -37.18 -27.03 19.96
CA GLY A 911 -38.15 -25.93 19.97
C GLY A 911 -37.75 -24.74 19.09
N ASP A 912 -38.50 -23.64 19.14
CA ASP A 912 -38.14 -22.43 18.39
C ASP A 912 -36.86 -21.80 18.96
N VAL A 913 -35.83 -21.65 18.13
CA VAL A 913 -34.51 -21.17 18.55
C VAL A 913 -34.28 -19.76 18.01
N LEU A 914 -34.23 -18.79 18.92
CA LEU A 914 -33.67 -17.47 18.66
C LEU A 914 -32.18 -17.48 19.00
N VAL A 915 -31.33 -17.43 17.99
CA VAL A 915 -29.90 -17.23 18.14
C VAL A 915 -29.61 -15.74 18.15
N ILE A 916 -29.07 -15.25 19.25
CA ILE A 916 -28.59 -13.88 19.41
C ILE A 916 -27.08 -13.92 19.24
N PRO A 917 -26.49 -13.03 18.42
CA PRO A 917 -25.05 -12.91 18.32
C PRO A 917 -24.41 -12.80 19.71
N ALA A 918 -23.39 -13.62 19.97
CA ALA A 918 -22.57 -13.38 21.15
C ALA A 918 -21.97 -11.98 21.03
N GLY A 919 -21.95 -11.24 22.14
CA GLY A 919 -21.32 -9.96 22.17
C GLY A 919 -19.82 -10.16 22.08
N VAL A 920 -19.24 -10.05 20.88
CA VAL A 920 -17.78 -10.04 20.75
C VAL A 920 -17.28 -8.65 21.12
N TRP A 921 -17.35 -8.34 22.43
CA TRP A 921 -16.87 -7.12 23.01
C TRP A 921 -15.62 -7.40 23.83
N ALA A 922 -14.54 -6.75 23.44
CA ALA A 922 -13.63 -6.22 24.45
C ALA A 922 -14.16 -4.83 24.83
N GLU A 923 -15.03 -4.75 25.84
CA GLU A 923 -15.40 -3.47 26.44
C GLU A 923 -14.32 -2.98 27.43
N LYS A 924 -14.33 -1.67 27.62
CA LYS A 924 -13.38 -0.84 28.36
C LYS A 924 -12.96 -1.48 29.70
N SER A 925 -11.71 -1.93 29.76
CA SER A 925 -11.02 -2.35 31.00
C SER A 925 -11.52 -3.65 31.65
N GLY A 926 -12.06 -4.60 30.89
CA GLY A 926 -12.37 -5.95 31.38
C GLY A 926 -11.12 -6.80 31.59
N THR A 927 -11.13 -7.67 32.62
CA THR A 927 -10.05 -8.62 32.92
C THR A 927 -10.61 -10.02 32.89
N VAL A 928 -10.27 -10.78 31.85
CA VAL A 928 -10.68 -12.19 31.76
C VAL A 928 -9.63 -13.05 32.41
N THR A 929 -10.02 -13.85 33.40
CA THR A 929 -9.14 -14.88 33.97
C THR A 929 -9.26 -16.18 33.17
N ASN A 930 -8.19 -16.63 32.53
CA ASN A 930 -8.18 -17.90 31.78
C ASN A 930 -8.08 -19.14 32.71
N ALA A 931 -7.94 -20.34 32.13
CA ALA A 931 -8.00 -21.64 32.84
C ALA A 931 -6.80 -21.83 33.76
N PHE A 932 -5.80 -20.98 33.54
CA PHE A 932 -4.56 -20.95 34.27
C PHE A 932 -4.53 -19.82 35.31
N GLY A 933 -5.69 -19.26 35.66
CA GLY A 933 -5.76 -18.18 36.65
C GLY A 933 -5.12 -16.87 36.18
N MET A 934 -4.83 -16.74 34.87
CA MET A 934 -4.13 -15.56 34.35
C MET A 934 -5.11 -14.47 33.98
N GLU A 935 -4.85 -13.27 34.47
CA GLU A 935 -5.55 -12.05 34.08
C GLU A 935 -5.14 -11.61 32.67
N LEU A 936 -6.10 -11.64 31.74
CA LEU A 936 -5.97 -11.13 30.39
C LEU A 936 -6.73 -9.82 30.29
N ARG A 937 -6.00 -8.75 30.02
CA ARG A 937 -6.60 -7.43 29.83
C ARG A 937 -7.03 -7.31 28.37
N LEU A 938 -8.33 -7.18 28.17
CA LEU A 938 -8.90 -7.04 26.85
C LEU A 938 -8.85 -5.57 26.40
N GLU A 939 -8.36 -5.34 25.19
CA GLU A 939 -8.46 -4.06 24.49
C GLU A 939 -9.50 -4.18 23.36
N LYS A 940 -10.27 -3.11 23.13
CA LYS A 940 -11.39 -3.11 22.19
C LYS A 940 -10.92 -3.40 20.76
N ALA A 941 -11.24 -4.60 20.26
CA ALA A 941 -10.90 -5.02 18.90
C ALA A 941 -11.94 -4.60 17.85
N ARG A 942 -13.21 -4.44 18.24
CA ARG A 942 -14.34 -4.18 17.34
C ARG A 942 -15.43 -3.34 18.02
N GLU A 943 -16.23 -2.63 17.24
CA GLU A 943 -17.55 -2.13 17.66
C GLU A 943 -18.61 -3.17 17.32
N GLY A 944 -19.29 -3.71 18.33
CA GLY A 944 -20.32 -4.75 18.18
C GLY A 944 -21.67 -4.33 18.76
N TYR A 945 -22.60 -5.28 18.90
CA TYR A 945 -23.83 -5.14 19.69
C TYR A 945 -23.76 -6.12 20.87
N SER A 946 -24.12 -5.70 22.09
CA SER A 946 -24.02 -6.53 23.30
C SER A 946 -25.36 -7.22 23.53
N PRO A 947 -25.39 -8.53 23.78
CA PRO A 947 -26.59 -9.20 24.25
C PRO A 947 -27.19 -8.45 25.45
N LEU A 948 -26.35 -7.83 26.29
CA LEU A 948 -26.80 -7.03 27.42
C LEU A 948 -27.71 -5.87 27.01
N GLY A 949 -27.42 -5.16 25.90
CA GLY A 949 -28.30 -4.09 25.41
C GLY A 949 -29.65 -4.57 24.87
N LEU A 950 -29.84 -5.88 24.73
CA LEU A 950 -31.10 -6.54 24.37
C LEU A 950 -31.92 -6.94 25.61
N PHE A 951 -31.25 -7.04 26.77
CA PHE A 951 -31.80 -7.48 28.05
C PHE A 951 -31.82 -6.39 29.13
N GLU A 952 -31.27 -5.21 28.85
CA GLU A 952 -31.49 -3.93 29.57
C GLU A 952 -32.94 -3.43 29.38
#